data_AF-A0A7C6X7V8-F1
#
_entry.id   AF-A0A7C6X7V8-F1
#
_cell.length_a   1.000
_cell.length_b   1.000
_cell.length_c   1.000
_cell.angle_alpha   90.00
_cell.angle_beta   90.00
_cell.angle_gamma   90.00
#
_symmetry.space_group_name_H-M   'P 1'
#
loop_
_entity.id
_entity.type
_entity.pdbx_description
1 polymer ?
#
loop_
_entity_poly.entity_id
_entity_poly.type
_entity_poly.pdbx_seq_one_letter_code
_entity_poly.pdbx_strand_id
1 'polypeptide(L)'
;DLAPSLNSPSASHDQHQPNNPQLFNMQLDLAAIALPAYAQDEQALLAAITQALDSLHEAEQRLNSLEDIQKNHNANSEQQQDSLQKAQQTRDRYRNDLRFAQDARQRLLEQQQQLQHERKQSLQEQQQKLAEQLEQLKTQQLNTLKERDSAFKNMLLEYQADWQHALQVLQEKIVQYTASITAKRRETEQQVHELQAALERELREQGIDPETLKDTEQRLKAIRQQINTAEERSHELDEYRHFLRVDWQIRKPELLARELHLKQEKLSLKQQLEALEQVFLEQQKTALLTIKHQEQQLTGQRKFLEQIYPLLKQLEQFPAPAEYVAASSAHNTGDYAERIERTRRALQDKQQLDARLKNNLHTFERDLLKDASANFTDVWGNQQQRLGLSPSPQAQLIAYQEMLQILHSQQLSLLATGRNYGADLQGFFTVFSDLNRRISAQSRRLSEEVSEEFVLEGISKSEVKIQSTIDELGFWDPLKRFAKLYAQWEHDFEQLPSDAYLDALGDVADLLRSDQQFTFESLLRLELRLNEGGTDLIIRNDRQLLESSSHGMAYLILCKYLLAFTRLLRGKAQVTIHWPIDEIGTLAYHNVEKLFKACENNNIFIVGAFPNPESDVLTLFKHRYLIEKDSHKGAHSQLKRIEPKLSRLAQRLQQRREEAVQ
;
A
#
# COMPACT_ATOMS: atom_id res chain seq x y z
N ASP A 1 -13.64 18.66 44.34
CA ASP A 1 -14.71 17.66 44.51
C ASP A 1 -14.41 16.71 45.66
N LEU A 2 -15.19 16.90 46.73
CA LEU A 2 -15.39 16.03 47.89
C LEU A 2 -16.37 14.93 47.42
N ALA A 3 -16.39 13.65 47.82
CA ALA A 3 -16.13 13.00 49.10
C ALA A 3 -16.07 11.45 48.86
N PRO A 4 -16.22 10.54 49.85
CA PRO A 4 -15.18 9.62 50.30
C PRO A 4 -15.57 8.12 50.19
N SER A 5 -14.65 7.20 50.50
CA SER A 5 -14.98 5.79 50.80
C SER A 5 -14.49 5.39 52.19
N LEU A 6 -15.37 4.67 52.88
CA LEU A 6 -15.38 4.36 54.31
C LEU A 6 -14.57 3.10 54.67
N ASN A 7 -13.98 3.13 55.87
CA ASN A 7 -13.54 1.98 56.68
C ASN A 7 -14.68 0.96 56.91
N SER A 8 -14.45 -0.34 57.11
CA SER A 8 -14.07 -1.00 58.39
C SER A 8 -14.22 -2.56 58.22
N PRO A 9 -13.97 -3.46 59.20
CA PRO A 9 -12.70 -3.84 59.86
C PRO A 9 -12.53 -5.40 60.05
N SER A 10 -11.50 -5.81 60.83
CA SER A 10 -11.25 -7.11 61.53
C SER A 10 -10.45 -8.20 60.76
N ALA A 11 -9.47 -8.95 61.31
CA ALA A 11 -9.02 -9.17 62.69
C ALA A 11 -7.55 -9.70 62.80
N SER A 12 -6.99 -9.53 64.01
CA SER A 12 -5.92 -10.30 64.73
C SER A 12 -4.42 -10.13 64.45
N HIS A 13 -3.76 -9.59 65.49
CA HIS A 13 -2.34 -9.61 65.86
C HIS A 13 -1.85 -10.97 66.38
N ASP A 14 -0.53 -11.20 66.24
CA ASP A 14 0.49 -11.41 67.31
C ASP A 14 1.90 -11.46 66.63
N GLN A 15 3.06 -10.92 67.09
CA GLN A 15 3.68 -10.75 68.42
C GLN A 15 4.76 -9.60 68.51
N HIS A 16 4.80 -8.91 69.66
CA HIS A 16 5.89 -8.24 70.48
C HIS A 16 6.90 -7.12 70.03
N GLN A 17 7.15 -6.14 70.96
CA GLN A 17 7.93 -4.86 70.93
C GLN A 17 9.42 -4.95 71.41
N PRO A 18 10.25 -3.86 71.31
CA PRO A 18 10.61 -3.06 72.52
C PRO A 18 10.80 -1.52 72.32
N ASN A 19 11.10 -0.80 73.43
CA ASN A 19 10.78 0.60 73.82
C ASN A 19 12.00 1.60 73.83
N ASN A 20 11.84 2.92 73.60
CA ASN A 20 12.60 4.02 74.29
C ASN A 20 12.32 5.48 73.83
N PRO A 21 12.64 6.52 74.64
CA PRO A 21 11.98 6.97 75.86
C PRO A 21 11.19 8.28 75.66
N GLN A 22 10.24 8.49 76.56
CA GLN A 22 9.14 9.46 76.49
C GLN A 22 9.29 10.50 77.61
N LEU A 23 9.25 11.81 77.32
CA LEU A 23 9.07 12.85 78.36
C LEU A 23 8.38 14.10 77.78
N PHE A 24 7.08 14.24 78.06
CA PHE A 24 6.08 15.06 77.32
C PHE A 24 5.95 14.73 75.81
N ASN A 25 6.73 13.75 75.33
CA ASN A 25 6.71 13.03 74.05
C ASN A 25 6.88 13.82 72.75
N MET A 26 7.79 14.80 72.74
CA MET A 26 8.36 15.34 71.51
C MET A 26 9.83 14.89 71.36
N GLN A 27 10.24 14.50 70.14
CA GLN A 27 11.62 14.14 69.78
C GLN A 27 12.23 15.21 68.85
N LEU A 28 13.50 15.58 69.08
CA LEU A 28 14.28 16.52 68.25
C LEU A 28 15.48 15.79 67.63
N ASP A 29 15.67 15.94 66.32
CA ASP A 29 16.65 15.20 65.52
C ASP A 29 17.83 16.09 65.07
N LEU A 30 19.06 15.64 65.34
CA LEU A 30 20.35 16.29 65.04
C LEU A 30 20.93 15.88 63.68
N ALA A 31 20.20 15.11 62.87
CA ALA A 31 20.66 14.60 61.57
C ALA A 31 20.82 15.65 60.44
N ALA A 32 20.61 16.95 60.69
CA ALA A 32 20.34 17.92 59.63
C ALA A 32 21.56 18.65 58.98
N ILE A 33 22.82 18.30 59.30
CA ILE A 33 24.01 19.00 58.74
C ILE A 33 25.06 18.01 58.18
N ALA A 34 25.37 18.09 56.87
CA ALA A 34 26.23 17.14 56.16
C ALA A 34 27.70 17.60 55.97
N LEU A 35 28.66 16.65 55.97
CA LEU A 35 30.12 16.85 55.94
C LEU A 35 30.76 16.92 54.53
N PRO A 36 31.92 17.60 54.34
CA PRO A 36 32.56 17.80 53.01
C PRO A 36 33.33 16.58 52.45
N ALA A 37 33.51 16.56 51.12
CA ALA A 37 33.89 15.39 50.33
C ALA A 37 35.28 14.75 50.56
N TYR A 38 36.27 15.47 51.09
CA TYR A 38 37.62 14.90 51.34
C TYR A 38 37.78 14.27 52.73
N ALA A 39 36.73 14.32 53.57
CA ALA A 39 36.72 13.81 54.95
C ALA A 39 35.67 12.69 55.16
N GLN A 40 35.31 11.98 54.09
CA GLN A 40 34.34 10.87 54.13
C GLN A 40 35.05 9.53 54.38
N ASP A 41 34.50 8.73 55.30
CA ASP A 41 34.99 7.38 55.65
C ASP A 41 34.80 6.37 54.51
N GLU A 42 35.56 5.26 54.49
CA GLU A 42 35.48 4.20 53.46
C GLU A 42 34.06 3.66 53.25
N GLN A 43 33.26 3.61 54.32
CA GLN A 43 31.84 3.24 54.25
C GLN A 43 30.98 4.27 53.50
N ALA A 44 31.29 5.57 53.60
CA ALA A 44 30.61 6.62 52.84
C ALA A 44 30.99 6.60 51.36
N LEU A 45 32.23 6.23 51.01
CA LEU A 45 32.65 6.02 49.62
C LEU A 45 32.01 4.78 48.99
N LEU A 46 31.89 3.67 49.74
CA LEU A 46 31.14 2.49 49.28
C LEU A 46 29.66 2.82 49.09
N ALA A 47 29.06 3.58 50.00
CA ALA A 47 27.69 4.07 49.86
C ALA A 47 27.52 4.97 48.62
N ALA A 48 28.50 5.83 48.33
CA ALA A 48 28.50 6.67 47.13
C ALA A 48 28.67 5.85 45.83
N ILE A 49 29.47 4.78 45.85
CA ILE A 49 29.61 3.85 44.71
C ILE A 49 28.32 3.08 44.48
N THR A 50 27.68 2.56 45.54
CA THR A 50 26.37 1.90 45.40
C THR A 50 25.33 2.88 44.88
N GLN A 51 25.32 4.12 45.38
CA GLN A 51 24.42 5.16 44.89
C GLN A 51 24.69 5.52 43.42
N ALA A 52 25.96 5.51 42.99
CA ALA A 52 26.33 5.72 41.58
C ALA A 52 25.92 4.53 40.69
N LEU A 53 26.07 3.29 41.17
CA LEU A 53 25.61 2.09 40.46
C LEU A 53 24.09 2.03 40.37
N ASP A 54 23.38 2.38 41.45
CA ASP A 54 21.93 2.51 41.45
C ASP A 54 21.49 3.60 40.47
N SER A 55 22.19 4.74 40.42
CA SER A 55 21.92 5.80 39.45
C SER A 55 22.20 5.39 38.01
N LEU A 56 23.20 4.53 37.78
CA LEU A 56 23.53 3.97 36.47
C LEU A 56 22.47 2.95 36.05
N HIS A 57 22.01 2.10 36.96
CA HIS A 57 20.93 1.16 36.70
C HIS A 57 19.61 1.88 36.43
N GLU A 58 19.29 2.94 37.18
CA GLU A 58 18.16 3.82 36.86
C GLU A 58 18.31 4.47 35.48
N ALA A 59 19.52 4.89 35.11
CA ALA A 59 19.79 5.48 33.80
C ALA A 59 19.64 4.45 32.67
N GLU A 60 20.10 3.21 32.86
CA GLU A 60 19.92 2.10 31.92
C GLU A 60 18.45 1.71 31.76
N GLN A 61 17.71 1.60 32.86
CA GLN A 61 16.26 1.36 32.83
C GLN A 61 15.52 2.50 32.11
N ARG A 62 15.90 3.76 32.36
CA ARG A 62 15.37 4.92 31.64
C ARG A 62 15.72 4.83 30.15
N LEU A 63 16.93 4.46 29.78
CA LEU A 63 17.35 4.31 28.38
C LEU A 63 16.54 3.24 27.67
N ASN A 64 16.37 2.05 28.26
CA ASN A 64 15.52 0.99 27.72
C ASN A 64 14.07 1.45 27.55
N SER A 65 13.52 2.17 28.55
CA SER A 65 12.17 2.72 28.45
C SER A 65 12.03 3.74 27.32
N LEU A 66 13.08 4.56 27.09
CA LEU A 66 13.11 5.53 26.00
C LEU A 66 13.24 4.86 24.63
N GLU A 67 14.01 3.77 24.53
CA GLU A 67 14.11 2.97 23.30
C GLU A 67 12.78 2.31 22.94
N ASP A 68 12.06 1.77 23.92
CA ASP A 68 10.72 1.21 23.70
C ASP A 68 9.71 2.29 23.29
N ILE A 69 9.76 3.46 23.92
CA ILE A 69 8.99 4.64 23.52
C ILE A 69 9.34 5.06 22.08
N GLN A 70 10.63 5.06 21.71
CA GLN A 70 11.09 5.39 20.36
C GLN A 70 10.60 4.38 19.32
N LYS A 71 10.64 3.08 19.61
CA LYS A 71 10.09 2.03 18.74
C LYS A 71 8.58 2.23 18.53
N ASN A 72 7.84 2.51 19.60
CA ASN A 72 6.41 2.80 19.51
C ASN A 72 6.12 4.07 18.69
N HIS A 73 6.92 5.13 18.85
CA HIS A 73 6.79 6.35 18.04
C HIS A 73 7.12 6.10 16.56
N ASN A 74 8.13 5.29 16.25
CA ASN A 74 8.46 4.91 14.87
C ASN A 74 7.33 4.10 14.22
N ALA A 75 6.80 3.10 14.92
CA ALA A 75 5.66 2.31 14.45
C ALA A 75 4.42 3.20 14.21
N ASN A 76 4.14 4.14 15.12
CA ASN A 76 3.06 5.12 14.94
C ASN A 76 3.33 6.06 13.75
N SER A 77 4.58 6.47 13.52
CA SER A 77 4.96 7.28 12.38
C SER A 77 4.74 6.55 11.06
N GLU A 78 5.10 5.27 10.97
CA GLU A 78 4.85 4.43 9.78
C GLU A 78 3.35 4.28 9.52
N GLN A 79 2.55 4.00 10.56
CA GLN A 79 1.09 3.93 10.42
C GLN A 79 0.48 5.27 9.96
N GLN A 80 0.98 6.40 10.48
CA GLN A 80 0.55 7.72 10.04
C GLN A 80 0.97 8.00 8.59
N GLN A 81 2.16 7.57 8.19
CA GLN A 81 2.66 7.74 6.82
C GLN A 81 1.84 6.92 5.82
N ASP A 82 1.46 5.69 6.17
CA ASP A 82 0.52 4.87 5.39
C ASP A 82 -0.86 5.51 5.28
N SER A 83 -1.36 6.07 6.40
CA SER A 83 -2.65 6.78 6.40
C SER A 83 -2.61 8.02 5.51
N LEU A 84 -1.49 8.76 5.51
CA LEU A 84 -1.24 9.92 4.67
C LEU A 84 -1.14 9.52 3.20
N GLN A 85 -0.45 8.42 2.87
CA GLN A 85 -0.36 7.92 1.50
C GLN A 85 -1.74 7.50 0.96
N LYS A 86 -2.55 6.80 1.78
CA LYS A 86 -3.94 6.47 1.42
C LYS A 86 -4.77 7.73 1.20
N ALA A 87 -4.67 8.71 2.10
CA ALA A 87 -5.37 9.99 1.96
C ALA A 87 -4.93 10.76 0.71
N GLN A 88 -3.64 10.74 0.35
CA GLN A 88 -3.12 11.34 -0.88
C GLN A 88 -3.66 10.65 -2.13
N GLN A 89 -3.68 9.32 -2.18
CA GLN A 89 -4.28 8.58 -3.29
C GLN A 89 -5.76 8.91 -3.46
N THR A 90 -6.52 8.99 -2.36
CA THR A 90 -7.93 9.37 -2.38
C THR A 90 -8.11 10.82 -2.86
N ARG A 91 -7.27 11.75 -2.40
CA ARG A 91 -7.26 13.15 -2.88
C ARG A 91 -6.99 13.22 -4.38
N ASP A 92 -6.02 12.47 -4.88
CA ASP A 92 -5.65 12.50 -6.29
C ASP A 92 -6.75 11.91 -7.19
N ARG A 93 -7.46 10.88 -6.72
CA ARG A 93 -8.69 10.38 -7.35
C ARG A 93 -9.74 11.49 -7.45
N TYR A 94 -10.09 12.13 -6.34
CA TYR A 94 -11.06 13.24 -6.35
C TYR A 94 -10.62 14.43 -7.20
N ARG A 95 -9.33 14.72 -7.26
CA ARG A 95 -8.78 15.78 -8.12
C ARG A 95 -8.95 15.46 -9.61
N ASN A 96 -8.76 14.20 -9.99
CA ASN A 96 -9.01 13.73 -11.35
C ASN A 96 -10.50 13.80 -11.68
N ASP A 97 -11.37 13.35 -10.78
CA ASP A 97 -12.83 13.43 -10.97
C ASP A 97 -13.30 14.88 -11.13
N LEU A 98 -12.76 15.80 -10.32
CA LEU A 98 -13.05 17.23 -10.42
C LEU A 98 -12.60 17.80 -11.77
N ARG A 99 -11.43 17.39 -12.27
CA ARG A 99 -10.94 17.78 -13.60
C ARG A 99 -11.85 17.27 -14.72
N PHE A 100 -12.29 16.01 -14.66
CA PHE A 100 -13.25 15.47 -15.61
C PHE A 100 -14.59 16.23 -15.57
N ALA A 101 -15.09 16.56 -14.38
CA ALA A 101 -16.31 17.34 -14.23
C ALA A 101 -16.16 18.77 -14.79
N GLN A 102 -14.99 19.40 -14.61
CA GLN A 102 -14.69 20.71 -15.19
C GLN A 102 -14.64 20.67 -16.72
N ASP A 103 -13.95 19.68 -17.30
CA ASP A 103 -13.88 19.50 -18.75
C ASP A 103 -15.27 19.22 -19.35
N ALA A 104 -16.09 18.40 -18.68
CA ALA A 104 -17.47 18.14 -19.09
C ALA A 104 -18.33 19.42 -19.05
N ARG A 105 -18.20 20.23 -17.98
CA ARG A 105 -18.88 21.52 -17.88
C ARG A 105 -18.47 22.46 -19.01
N GLN A 106 -17.18 22.49 -19.36
CA GLN A 106 -16.66 23.34 -20.43
C GLN A 106 -17.20 22.92 -21.79
N ARG A 107 -17.26 21.62 -22.10
CA ARG A 107 -17.91 21.10 -23.32
C ARG A 107 -19.39 21.46 -23.39
N LEU A 108 -20.12 21.36 -22.28
CA LEU A 108 -21.53 21.75 -22.23
C LEU A 108 -21.72 23.26 -22.47
N LEU A 109 -20.83 24.10 -21.92
CA LEU A 109 -20.83 25.54 -22.18
C LEU A 109 -20.55 25.86 -23.65
N GLU A 110 -19.55 25.22 -24.26
CA GLU A 110 -19.23 25.37 -25.68
C GLU A 110 -20.41 24.94 -26.56
N GLN A 111 -21.02 23.80 -26.26
CA GLN A 111 -22.20 23.32 -26.97
C GLN A 111 -23.40 24.27 -26.81
N GLN A 112 -23.61 24.82 -25.60
CA GLN A 112 -24.65 25.81 -25.36
C GLN A 112 -24.39 27.09 -26.16
N GLN A 113 -23.15 27.57 -26.23
CA GLN A 113 -22.77 28.74 -27.03
C GLN A 113 -22.99 28.51 -28.52
N GLN A 114 -22.62 27.33 -29.03
CA GLN A 114 -22.89 26.95 -30.43
C GLN A 114 -24.38 26.94 -30.73
N LEU A 115 -25.20 26.28 -29.91
CA LEU A 115 -26.65 26.26 -30.05
C LEU A 115 -27.28 27.66 -29.96
N GLN A 116 -26.76 28.53 -29.07
CA GLN A 116 -27.20 29.92 -29.01
C GLN A 116 -26.83 30.69 -30.27
N HIS A 117 -25.64 30.46 -30.83
CA HIS A 117 -25.21 31.09 -32.06
C HIS A 117 -26.07 30.66 -33.25
N GLU A 118 -26.31 29.34 -33.41
CA GLU A 118 -27.21 28.78 -34.43
C GLU A 118 -28.64 29.31 -34.29
N ARG A 119 -29.14 29.40 -33.05
CA ARG A 119 -30.48 29.96 -32.79
C ARG A 119 -30.54 31.44 -33.12
N LYS A 120 -29.48 32.21 -32.84
CA LYS A 120 -29.41 33.64 -33.18
C LYS A 120 -29.35 33.85 -34.70
N GLN A 121 -28.53 33.06 -35.40
CA GLN A 121 -28.44 33.10 -36.86
C GLN A 121 -29.79 32.74 -37.50
N SER A 122 -30.42 31.64 -37.09
CA SER A 122 -31.72 31.24 -37.64
C SER A 122 -32.83 32.27 -37.37
N LEU A 123 -32.85 32.91 -36.19
CA LEU A 123 -33.76 34.02 -35.90
C LEU A 123 -33.46 35.25 -36.76
N GLN A 124 -32.19 35.58 -37.02
CA GLN A 124 -31.83 36.69 -37.91
C GLN A 124 -32.27 36.42 -39.35
N GLU A 125 -32.06 35.20 -39.86
CA GLU A 125 -32.54 34.81 -41.19
C GLU A 125 -34.07 34.86 -41.29
N GLN A 126 -34.79 34.39 -40.26
CA GLN A 126 -36.25 34.50 -40.20
C GLN A 126 -36.71 35.95 -40.17
N GLN A 127 -36.04 36.81 -39.40
CA GLN A 127 -36.35 38.24 -39.33
C GLN A 127 -36.12 38.93 -40.68
N GLN A 128 -35.02 38.61 -41.38
CA GLN A 128 -34.75 39.14 -42.73
C GLN A 128 -35.85 38.71 -43.72
N LYS A 129 -36.21 37.43 -43.74
CA LYS A 129 -37.29 36.92 -44.60
C LYS A 129 -38.62 37.60 -44.32
N LEU A 130 -38.98 37.78 -43.04
CA LEU A 130 -40.20 38.50 -42.65
C LEU A 130 -40.14 39.98 -43.06
N ALA A 131 -38.99 40.64 -42.94
CA ALA A 131 -38.82 42.02 -43.38
C ALA A 131 -38.99 42.16 -44.90
N GLU A 132 -38.39 41.27 -45.69
CA GLU A 132 -38.57 41.20 -47.14
C GLU A 132 -40.03 40.96 -47.52
N GLN A 133 -40.70 40.01 -46.87
CA GLN A 133 -42.13 39.75 -47.08
C GLN A 133 -42.98 40.99 -46.77
N LEU A 134 -42.68 41.72 -45.69
CA LEU A 134 -43.41 42.93 -45.30
C LEU A 134 -43.19 44.05 -46.34
N GLU A 135 -41.98 44.18 -46.88
CA GLU A 135 -41.66 45.14 -47.93
C GLU A 135 -42.36 44.79 -49.26
N GLN A 136 -42.40 43.51 -49.63
CA GLN A 136 -43.21 43.01 -50.75
C GLN A 136 -44.71 43.29 -50.56
N LEU A 137 -45.23 43.09 -49.35
CA LEU A 137 -46.64 43.39 -49.04
C LEU A 137 -46.94 44.88 -49.14
N LYS A 138 -46.04 45.75 -48.64
CA LYS A 138 -46.17 47.21 -48.76
C LYS A 138 -46.16 47.67 -50.22
N THR A 139 -45.26 47.11 -51.04
CA THR A 139 -45.19 47.45 -52.47
C THR A 139 -46.43 46.96 -53.22
N GLN A 140 -46.94 45.75 -52.91
CA GLN A 140 -48.22 45.27 -53.43
C GLN A 140 -49.39 46.15 -53.01
N GLN A 141 -49.47 46.59 -51.74
CA GLN A 141 -50.51 47.51 -51.28
C GLN A 141 -50.44 48.86 -52.00
N LEU A 142 -49.24 49.42 -52.20
CA LEU A 142 -49.06 50.67 -52.95
C LEU A 142 -49.47 50.53 -54.40
N ASN A 143 -49.14 49.41 -55.04
CA ASN A 143 -49.51 49.15 -56.43
C ASN A 143 -51.03 48.96 -56.59
N THR A 144 -51.66 48.19 -55.69
CA THR A 144 -53.13 48.02 -55.69
C THR A 144 -53.87 49.32 -55.38
N LEU A 145 -53.33 50.20 -54.53
CA LEU A 145 -53.86 51.56 -54.34
C LEU A 145 -53.76 52.40 -55.62
N LYS A 146 -52.60 52.39 -56.30
CA LYS A 146 -52.42 53.11 -57.57
C LYS A 146 -53.36 52.60 -58.65
N GLU A 147 -53.58 51.29 -58.74
CA GLU A 147 -54.52 50.68 -59.67
C GLU A 147 -55.98 51.06 -59.36
N ARG A 148 -56.35 51.13 -58.08
CA ARG A 148 -57.67 51.65 -57.67
C ARG A 148 -57.85 53.13 -58.04
N ASP A 149 -56.84 53.96 -57.79
CA ASP A 149 -56.88 55.39 -58.10
C ASP A 149 -56.96 55.64 -59.61
N SER A 150 -56.24 54.86 -60.41
CA SER A 150 -56.31 54.96 -61.88
C SER A 150 -57.66 54.49 -62.40
N ALA A 151 -58.20 53.39 -61.87
CA ALA A 151 -59.54 52.92 -62.21
C ALA A 151 -60.62 53.95 -61.85
N PHE A 152 -60.51 54.59 -60.68
CA PHE A 152 -61.43 55.65 -60.25
C PHE A 152 -61.34 56.91 -61.13
N LYS A 153 -60.13 57.35 -61.50
CA LYS A 153 -59.95 58.48 -62.43
C LYS A 153 -60.54 58.21 -63.81
N ASN A 154 -60.35 57.01 -64.34
CA ASN A 154 -60.93 56.60 -65.61
C ASN A 154 -62.47 56.62 -65.55
N MET A 155 -63.06 56.07 -64.48
CA MET A 155 -64.50 56.13 -64.25
C MET A 155 -65.03 57.57 -64.18
N LEU A 156 -64.32 58.48 -63.51
CA LEU A 156 -64.73 59.88 -63.39
C LEU A 156 -64.67 60.62 -64.73
N LEU A 157 -63.66 60.32 -65.57
CA LEU A 157 -63.54 60.86 -66.92
C LEU A 157 -64.68 60.37 -67.83
N GLU A 158 -65.00 59.08 -67.80
CA GLU A 158 -66.14 58.51 -68.55
C GLU A 158 -67.45 59.19 -68.12
N TYR A 159 -67.68 59.32 -66.81
CA TYR A 159 -68.86 59.99 -66.27
C TYR A 159 -68.95 61.47 -66.70
N GLN A 160 -67.84 62.21 -66.68
CA GLN A 160 -67.82 63.61 -67.14
C GLN A 160 -68.09 63.73 -68.64
N ALA A 161 -67.52 62.83 -69.46
CA ALA A 161 -67.74 62.80 -70.89
C ALA A 161 -69.22 62.53 -71.24
N ASP A 162 -69.85 61.58 -70.54
CA ASP A 162 -71.27 61.25 -70.72
C ASP A 162 -72.18 62.45 -70.41
N TRP A 163 -71.91 63.19 -69.32
CA TRP A 163 -72.68 64.39 -68.97
C TRP A 163 -72.46 65.56 -69.92
N GLN A 164 -71.21 65.78 -70.37
CA GLN A 164 -70.92 66.82 -71.37
C GLN A 164 -71.65 66.54 -72.68
N HIS A 165 -71.70 65.27 -73.11
CA HIS A 165 -72.46 64.90 -74.30
C HIS A 165 -73.97 65.15 -74.13
N ALA A 166 -74.54 64.79 -72.98
CA ALA A 166 -75.96 65.06 -72.69
C ALA A 166 -76.30 66.56 -72.67
N LEU A 167 -75.42 67.40 -72.11
CA LEU A 167 -75.55 68.86 -72.10
C LEU A 167 -75.51 69.45 -73.51
N GLN A 168 -74.59 68.98 -74.36
CA GLN A 168 -74.43 69.46 -75.72
C GLN A 168 -75.68 69.17 -76.56
N VAL A 169 -76.25 67.96 -76.44
CA VAL A 169 -77.51 67.58 -77.10
C VAL A 169 -78.67 68.48 -76.66
N LEU A 170 -78.75 68.85 -75.38
CA LEU A 170 -79.77 69.77 -74.89
C LEU A 170 -79.56 71.19 -75.40
N GLN A 171 -78.32 71.67 -75.48
CA GLN A 171 -78.00 72.99 -76.03
C GLN A 171 -78.37 73.10 -77.51
N GLU A 172 -78.08 72.08 -78.32
CA GLU A 172 -78.48 72.04 -79.73
C GLU A 172 -80.01 72.13 -79.88
N LYS A 173 -80.76 71.42 -79.03
CA LYS A 173 -82.24 71.52 -79.02
C LYS A 173 -82.72 72.91 -78.64
N ILE A 174 -82.10 73.57 -77.66
CA ILE A 174 -82.45 74.94 -77.28
C ILE A 174 -82.24 75.90 -78.46
N VAL A 175 -81.10 75.78 -79.16
CA VAL A 175 -80.81 76.61 -80.34
C VAL A 175 -81.85 76.38 -81.44
N GLN A 176 -82.17 75.12 -81.74
CA GLN A 176 -83.19 74.77 -82.74
C GLN A 176 -84.57 75.33 -82.38
N TYR A 177 -85.02 75.18 -81.14
CA TYR A 177 -86.32 75.71 -80.71
C TYR A 177 -86.35 77.24 -80.71
N THR A 178 -85.27 77.90 -80.33
CA THR A 178 -85.19 79.36 -80.38
C THR A 178 -85.29 79.87 -81.81
N ALA A 179 -84.60 79.22 -82.75
CA ALA A 179 -84.71 79.54 -84.18
C ALA A 179 -86.14 79.34 -84.71
N SER A 180 -86.79 78.23 -84.33
CA SER A 180 -88.20 77.95 -84.70
C SER A 180 -89.17 79.00 -84.15
N ILE A 181 -89.00 79.44 -82.89
CA ILE A 181 -89.82 80.49 -82.28
C ILE A 181 -89.64 81.82 -83.03
N THR A 182 -88.40 82.18 -83.38
CA THR A 182 -88.14 83.42 -84.13
C THR A 182 -88.71 83.38 -85.55
N ALA A 183 -88.66 82.22 -86.22
CA ALA A 183 -89.26 82.03 -87.53
C ALA A 183 -90.78 82.15 -87.48
N LYS A 184 -91.44 81.47 -86.51
CA LYS A 184 -92.88 81.56 -86.32
C LYS A 184 -93.35 82.97 -85.98
N ARG A 185 -92.62 83.74 -85.17
CA ARG A 185 -92.97 85.14 -84.87
C ARG A 185 -92.96 86.01 -86.13
N ARG A 186 -91.94 85.87 -86.98
CA ARG A 186 -91.84 86.61 -88.25
C ARG A 186 -92.97 86.23 -89.21
N GLU A 187 -93.31 84.95 -89.28
CA GLU A 187 -94.42 84.46 -90.10
C GLU A 187 -95.78 85.00 -89.61
N THR A 188 -96.01 85.02 -88.30
CA THR A 188 -97.25 85.60 -87.73
C THR A 188 -97.35 87.11 -87.90
N GLU A 189 -96.24 87.85 -87.83
CA GLU A 189 -96.23 89.30 -88.10
C GLU A 189 -96.58 89.60 -89.56
N GLN A 190 -96.10 88.79 -90.50
CA GLN A 190 -96.44 88.88 -91.93
C GLN A 190 -97.91 88.53 -92.18
N GLN A 191 -98.40 87.43 -91.59
CA GLN A 191 -99.79 87.00 -91.75
C GLN A 191 -100.79 88.02 -91.17
N VAL A 192 -100.48 88.68 -90.04
CA VAL A 192 -101.32 89.74 -89.47
C VAL A 192 -101.38 90.95 -90.41
N HIS A 193 -100.25 91.32 -91.03
CA HIS A 193 -100.21 92.44 -91.98
C HIS A 193 -100.95 92.13 -93.29
N GLU A 194 -100.87 90.89 -93.78
CA GLU A 194 -101.59 90.44 -94.98
C GLU A 194 -103.11 90.33 -94.72
N LEU A 195 -103.52 89.80 -93.56
CA LEU A 195 -104.93 89.68 -93.19
C LEU A 195 -105.60 91.04 -92.94
N GLN A 196 -104.88 92.04 -92.43
CA GLN A 196 -105.39 93.41 -92.30
C GLN A 196 -105.62 94.07 -93.66
N ALA A 197 -104.72 93.86 -94.63
CA ALA A 197 -104.87 94.36 -96.00
C ALA A 197 -105.93 93.60 -96.82
N ALA A 198 -106.15 92.32 -96.51
CA ALA A 198 -107.18 91.49 -97.15
C ALA A 198 -108.59 91.82 -96.63
N LEU A 199 -108.78 92.01 -95.31
CA LEU A 199 -110.07 92.31 -94.69
C LEU A 199 -110.64 93.68 -95.14
N GLU A 200 -109.79 94.68 -95.34
CA GLU A 200 -110.20 96.01 -95.82
C GLU A 200 -110.58 96.03 -97.33
N ARG A 201 -110.09 95.07 -98.12
CA ARG A 201 -110.47 94.87 -99.52
C ARG A 201 -111.71 93.97 -99.65
N GLU A 202 -111.78 92.88 -98.90
CA GLU A 202 -112.87 91.89 -98.97
C GLU A 202 -114.23 92.39 -98.44
N LEU A 203 -114.27 93.46 -97.63
CA LEU A 203 -115.54 94.09 -97.22
C LEU A 203 -116.07 95.15 -98.20
N ARG A 204 -115.22 95.68 -99.10
CA ARG A 204 -115.65 96.65 -100.13
C ARG A 204 -116.02 95.99 -101.45
N GLU A 205 -115.49 94.81 -101.72
CA GLU A 205 -115.78 94.04 -102.93
C GLU A 205 -116.61 92.78 -102.63
N GLN A 206 -117.59 92.88 -101.72
CA GLN A 206 -118.72 91.95 -101.68
C GLN A 206 -119.56 92.07 -102.97
N GLY A 207 -119.02 91.48 -104.02
CA GLY A 207 -119.65 90.92 -105.20
C GLY A 207 -118.87 89.64 -105.56
N ILE A 208 -119.34 88.52 -105.01
CA ILE A 208 -118.72 87.18 -104.78
C ILE A 208 -118.27 86.39 -106.06
N ASP A 209 -117.30 85.44 -105.96
CA ASP A 209 -117.18 84.23 -106.85
C ASP A 209 -116.27 83.07 -106.29
N PRO A 210 -116.21 81.80 -106.83
CA PRO A 210 -116.38 80.53 -106.11
C PRO A 210 -115.22 79.49 -106.27
N GLU A 211 -113.98 79.93 -106.55
CA GLU A 211 -112.81 79.06 -106.79
C GLU A 211 -112.10 78.58 -105.50
N THR A 212 -112.34 79.23 -104.36
CA THR A 212 -111.68 78.95 -103.06
C THR A 212 -112.05 77.61 -102.44
N LEU A 213 -113.15 77.00 -102.87
CA LEU A 213 -113.63 75.73 -102.34
C LEU A 213 -112.79 74.53 -102.81
N LYS A 214 -112.14 74.62 -103.97
CA LYS A 214 -111.35 73.51 -104.55
C LYS A 214 -109.92 73.43 -103.99
N ASP A 215 -109.30 74.55 -103.63
CA ASP A 215 -107.95 74.56 -103.04
C ASP A 215 -107.94 74.02 -101.60
N THR A 216 -109.05 74.24 -100.88
CA THR A 216 -109.22 73.80 -99.50
C THR A 216 -109.31 72.27 -99.36
N GLU A 217 -109.89 71.59 -100.35
CA GLU A 217 -109.95 70.11 -100.38
C GLU A 217 -108.60 69.45 -100.68
N GLN A 218 -107.73 70.10 -101.46
CA GLN A 218 -106.40 69.56 -101.78
C GLN A 218 -105.45 69.63 -100.57
N ARG A 219 -105.53 70.70 -99.77
CA ARG A 219 -104.76 70.84 -98.52
C ARG A 219 -105.12 69.77 -97.49
N LEU A 220 -106.38 69.32 -97.46
CA LEU A 220 -106.85 68.32 -96.50
C LEU A 220 -106.30 66.91 -96.79
N LYS A 221 -106.06 66.58 -98.07
CA LYS A 221 -105.40 65.31 -98.45
C LYS A 221 -103.92 65.26 -98.09
N ALA A 222 -103.20 66.37 -98.29
CA ALA A 222 -101.77 66.45 -97.97
C ALA A 222 -101.50 66.31 -96.45
N ILE A 223 -102.34 66.91 -95.62
CA ILE A 223 -102.22 66.85 -94.16
C ILE A 223 -102.47 65.42 -93.65
N ARG A 224 -103.41 64.68 -94.23
CA ARG A 224 -103.67 63.27 -93.83
C ARG A 224 -102.50 62.34 -94.15
N GLN A 225 -101.77 62.57 -95.24
CA GLN A 225 -100.57 61.78 -95.56
C GLN A 225 -99.40 62.04 -94.60
N GLN A 226 -99.27 63.27 -94.10
CA GLN A 226 -98.24 63.61 -93.10
C GLN A 226 -98.53 63.01 -91.72
N ILE A 227 -99.80 62.81 -91.38
CA ILE A 227 -100.20 62.18 -90.11
C ILE A 227 -99.87 60.67 -90.14
N ASN A 228 -100.21 59.95 -91.21
CA ASN A 228 -99.91 58.52 -91.30
C ASN A 228 -98.40 58.21 -91.24
N THR A 229 -97.56 59.03 -91.87
CA THR A 229 -96.09 58.85 -91.84
C THR A 229 -95.47 59.16 -90.47
N ALA A 230 -96.13 59.97 -89.64
CA ALA A 230 -95.72 60.20 -88.26
C ALA A 230 -96.17 59.07 -87.32
N GLU A 231 -97.34 58.48 -87.57
CA GLU A 231 -97.86 57.34 -86.81
C GLU A 231 -97.03 56.07 -87.01
N GLU A 232 -96.56 55.81 -88.24
CA GLU A 232 -95.68 54.67 -88.56
C GLU A 232 -94.33 54.70 -87.82
N ARG A 233 -93.85 55.88 -87.41
CA ARG A 233 -92.58 56.04 -86.67
C ARG A 233 -92.72 56.02 -85.15
N SER A 234 -93.93 55.85 -84.63
CA SER A 234 -94.15 55.77 -83.17
C SER A 234 -93.52 54.52 -82.54
N HIS A 235 -93.56 53.39 -83.25
CA HIS A 235 -93.02 52.12 -82.76
C HIS A 235 -91.50 52.14 -82.54
N GLU A 236 -90.73 52.72 -83.47
CA GLU A 236 -89.27 52.85 -83.33
C GLU A 236 -88.90 53.74 -82.13
N LEU A 237 -89.70 54.77 -81.89
CA LEU A 237 -89.48 55.69 -80.78
C LEU A 237 -89.81 55.06 -79.42
N ASP A 238 -90.81 54.19 -79.38
CA ASP A 238 -91.18 53.42 -78.18
C ASP A 238 -90.18 52.29 -77.89
N GLU A 239 -89.66 51.59 -78.90
CA GLU A 239 -88.57 50.62 -78.73
C GLU A 239 -87.29 51.28 -78.22
N TYR A 240 -86.92 52.44 -78.78
CA TYR A 240 -85.77 53.20 -78.31
C TYR A 240 -85.95 53.71 -76.87
N ARG A 241 -87.16 54.17 -76.52
CA ARG A 241 -87.49 54.57 -75.13
C ARG A 241 -87.45 53.38 -74.17
N HIS A 242 -87.89 52.20 -74.60
CA HIS A 242 -87.83 50.97 -73.80
C HIS A 242 -86.38 50.54 -73.54
N PHE A 243 -85.54 50.52 -74.57
CA PHE A 243 -84.10 50.24 -74.46
C PHE A 243 -83.42 51.20 -73.48
N LEU A 244 -83.67 52.51 -73.60
CA LEU A 244 -83.08 53.51 -72.71
C LEU A 244 -83.53 53.36 -71.25
N ARG A 245 -84.81 53.02 -71.03
CA ARG A 245 -85.38 52.94 -69.68
C ARG A 245 -85.10 51.62 -68.98
N VAL A 246 -85.06 50.51 -69.71
CA VAL A 246 -84.98 49.16 -69.12
C VAL A 246 -83.59 48.56 -69.33
N ASP A 247 -83.16 48.42 -70.59
CA ASP A 247 -81.90 47.75 -70.88
C ASP A 247 -80.69 48.61 -70.45
N TRP A 248 -80.74 49.92 -70.70
CA TRP A 248 -79.64 50.82 -70.39
C TRP A 248 -79.64 51.30 -68.93
N GLN A 249 -80.78 51.71 -68.39
CA GLN A 249 -80.86 52.26 -67.03
C GLN A 249 -80.91 51.18 -65.94
N ILE A 250 -81.48 50.00 -66.19
CA ILE A 250 -81.72 48.99 -65.14
C ILE A 250 -80.83 47.74 -65.34
N ARG A 251 -80.90 47.07 -66.49
CA ARG A 251 -80.17 45.80 -66.71
C ARG A 251 -78.66 45.96 -66.76
N LYS A 252 -78.13 47.02 -67.39
CA LYS A 252 -76.69 47.28 -67.46
C LYS A 252 -76.05 47.38 -66.05
N PRO A 253 -76.56 48.19 -65.11
CA PRO A 253 -76.02 48.22 -63.75
C PRO A 253 -76.12 46.88 -63.01
N GLU A 254 -77.21 46.12 -63.19
CA GLU A 254 -77.35 44.78 -62.57
C GLU A 254 -76.32 43.78 -63.08
N LEU A 255 -76.07 43.75 -64.40
CA LEU A 255 -75.07 42.88 -65.01
C LEU A 255 -73.65 43.25 -64.58
N LEU A 256 -73.34 44.56 -64.48
CA LEU A 256 -72.05 45.04 -63.97
C LEU A 256 -71.85 44.68 -62.49
N ALA A 257 -72.90 44.80 -61.66
CA ALA A 257 -72.84 44.41 -60.26
C ALA A 257 -72.57 42.89 -60.11
N ARG A 258 -73.21 42.07 -60.96
CA ARG A 258 -73.02 40.61 -60.94
C ARG A 258 -71.65 40.19 -61.43
N GLU A 259 -71.11 40.85 -62.44
CA GLU A 259 -69.73 40.64 -62.88
C GLU A 259 -68.71 40.97 -61.77
N LEU A 260 -68.94 42.08 -61.05
CA LEU A 260 -68.13 42.49 -59.90
C LEU A 260 -68.13 41.44 -58.79
N HIS A 261 -69.31 40.90 -58.45
CA HIS A 261 -69.44 39.86 -57.42
C HIS A 261 -68.65 38.59 -57.79
N LEU A 262 -68.80 38.11 -59.03
CA LEU A 262 -68.09 36.92 -59.51
C LEU A 262 -66.57 37.13 -59.55
N LYS A 263 -66.10 38.35 -59.89
CA LYS A 263 -64.68 38.71 -59.83
C LYS A 263 -64.15 38.71 -58.38
N GLN A 264 -64.94 39.18 -57.42
CA GLN A 264 -64.58 39.15 -55.99
C GLN A 264 -64.51 37.71 -55.45
N GLU A 265 -65.48 36.85 -55.78
CA GLU A 265 -65.46 35.43 -55.38
C GLU A 265 -64.27 34.67 -55.97
N LYS A 266 -63.92 34.93 -57.23
CA LYS A 266 -62.74 34.32 -57.85
C LYS A 266 -61.45 34.71 -57.13
N LEU A 267 -61.35 35.97 -56.69
CA LEU A 267 -60.19 36.45 -55.94
C LEU A 267 -60.13 35.83 -54.54
N SER A 268 -61.26 35.72 -53.83
CA SER A 268 -61.29 35.12 -52.49
C SER A 268 -60.97 33.62 -52.52
N LEU A 269 -61.49 32.88 -53.50
CA LEU A 269 -61.19 31.45 -53.66
C LEU A 269 -59.71 31.20 -54.02
N LYS A 270 -59.11 32.06 -54.84
CA LYS A 270 -57.66 31.99 -55.13
C LYS A 270 -56.83 32.21 -53.87
N GLN A 271 -57.16 33.22 -53.06
CA GLN A 271 -56.47 33.48 -51.81
C GLN A 271 -56.62 32.32 -50.81
N GLN A 272 -57.79 31.69 -50.74
CA GLN A 272 -58.01 30.51 -49.90
C GLN A 272 -57.18 29.30 -50.36
N LEU A 273 -57.07 29.09 -51.68
CA LEU A 273 -56.25 28.01 -52.24
C LEU A 273 -54.76 28.22 -51.92
N GLU A 274 -54.24 29.43 -52.17
CA GLU A 274 -52.84 29.79 -51.85
C GLU A 274 -52.55 29.62 -50.35
N ALA A 275 -53.49 30.00 -49.47
CA ALA A 275 -53.34 29.81 -48.02
C ALA A 275 -53.28 28.32 -47.64
N LEU A 276 -54.14 27.48 -48.23
CA LEU A 276 -54.14 26.03 -47.96
C LEU A 276 -52.88 25.34 -48.49
N GLU A 277 -52.37 25.74 -49.65
CA GLU A 277 -51.09 25.25 -50.19
C GLU A 277 -49.91 25.60 -49.29
N GLN A 278 -49.87 26.84 -48.79
CA GLN A 278 -48.84 27.28 -47.84
C GLN A 278 -48.85 26.43 -46.56
N VAL A 279 -50.03 26.23 -45.97
CA VAL A 279 -50.19 25.41 -44.75
C VAL A 279 -49.75 23.96 -44.99
N PHE A 280 -50.12 23.37 -46.13
CA PHE A 280 -49.71 22.01 -46.48
C PHE A 280 -48.18 21.88 -46.63
N LEU A 281 -47.54 22.83 -47.32
CA LEU A 281 -46.09 22.82 -47.52
C LEU A 281 -45.33 23.01 -46.19
N GLU A 282 -45.83 23.84 -45.28
CA GLU A 282 -45.26 23.99 -43.93
C GLU A 282 -45.40 22.70 -43.11
N GLN A 283 -46.58 22.06 -43.14
CA GLN A 283 -46.79 20.76 -42.46
C GLN A 283 -45.89 19.66 -43.03
N GLN A 284 -45.73 19.59 -44.35
CA GLN A 284 -44.83 18.64 -44.99
C GLN A 284 -43.37 18.87 -44.58
N LYS A 285 -42.93 20.13 -44.57
CA LYS A 285 -41.55 20.49 -44.18
C LYS A 285 -41.26 20.15 -42.72
N THR A 286 -42.19 20.46 -41.81
CA THR A 286 -42.05 20.14 -40.39
C THR A 286 -42.04 18.63 -40.14
N ALA A 287 -42.90 17.87 -40.82
CA ALA A 287 -42.90 16.40 -40.76
C ALA A 287 -41.59 15.78 -41.29
N LEU A 288 -41.03 16.30 -42.39
CA LEU A 288 -39.74 15.82 -42.90
C LEU A 288 -38.58 16.11 -41.94
N LEU A 289 -38.60 17.26 -41.27
CA LEU A 289 -37.58 17.60 -40.26
C LEU A 289 -37.67 16.70 -39.03
N THR A 290 -38.88 16.37 -38.55
CA THR A 290 -39.06 15.45 -37.42
C THR A 290 -38.63 14.02 -37.77
N ILE A 291 -38.96 13.53 -38.98
CA ILE A 291 -38.48 12.23 -39.47
C ILE A 291 -36.95 12.19 -39.49
N LYS A 292 -36.30 13.20 -40.09
CA LYS A 292 -34.85 13.27 -40.17
C LYS A 292 -34.19 13.31 -38.79
N HIS A 293 -34.79 14.01 -37.83
CA HIS A 293 -34.31 14.04 -36.45
C HIS A 293 -34.44 12.67 -35.76
N GLN A 294 -35.56 11.98 -35.94
CA GLN A 294 -35.76 10.64 -35.39
C GLN A 294 -34.79 9.62 -36.00
N GLU A 295 -34.54 9.66 -37.31
CA GLU A 295 -33.54 8.81 -37.97
C GLU A 295 -32.12 9.03 -37.41
N GLN A 296 -31.74 10.28 -37.12
CA GLN A 296 -30.47 10.61 -36.48
C GLN A 296 -30.37 10.04 -35.06
N GLN A 297 -31.44 10.11 -34.27
CA GLN A 297 -31.46 9.51 -32.93
C GLN A 297 -31.37 7.98 -32.99
N LEU A 298 -32.08 7.35 -33.92
CA LEU A 298 -32.11 5.89 -34.09
C LEU A 298 -30.74 5.35 -34.52
N THR A 299 -30.06 6.05 -35.43
CA THR A 299 -28.68 5.71 -35.83
C THR A 299 -27.69 5.89 -34.68
N GLY A 300 -27.85 6.92 -33.84
CA GLY A 300 -27.06 7.10 -32.62
C GLY A 300 -27.24 5.94 -31.62
N GLN A 301 -28.49 5.55 -31.35
CA GLN A 301 -28.79 4.44 -30.45
C GLN A 301 -28.28 3.09 -30.95
N ARG A 302 -28.37 2.83 -32.28
CA ARG A 302 -27.80 1.62 -32.88
C ARG A 302 -26.27 1.52 -32.67
N LYS A 303 -25.55 2.62 -32.84
CA LYS A 303 -24.09 2.67 -32.57
C LYS A 303 -23.77 2.36 -31.11
N PHE A 304 -24.57 2.83 -30.15
CA PHE A 304 -24.37 2.47 -28.75
C PHE A 304 -24.62 0.97 -28.50
N LEU A 305 -25.65 0.38 -29.10
CA LEU A 305 -25.90 -1.07 -28.98
C LEU A 305 -24.76 -1.90 -29.57
N GLU A 306 -24.24 -1.54 -30.75
CA GLU A 306 -23.08 -2.20 -31.36
C GLU A 306 -21.84 -2.16 -30.47
N GLN A 307 -21.66 -1.09 -29.68
CA GLN A 307 -20.55 -0.96 -28.74
C GLN A 307 -20.77 -1.70 -27.42
N ILE A 308 -22.02 -1.79 -26.94
CA ILE A 308 -22.37 -2.45 -25.67
C ILE A 308 -22.32 -3.98 -25.81
N TYR A 309 -22.77 -4.52 -26.94
CA TYR A 309 -22.85 -5.97 -27.16
C TYR A 309 -21.52 -6.73 -26.92
N PRO A 310 -20.36 -6.31 -27.46
CA PRO A 310 -19.09 -6.99 -27.17
C PRO A 310 -18.66 -6.85 -25.71
N LEU A 311 -18.97 -5.72 -25.06
CA LEU A 311 -18.66 -5.51 -23.64
C LEU A 311 -19.49 -6.44 -22.75
N LEU A 312 -20.77 -6.63 -23.07
CA LEU A 312 -21.62 -7.60 -22.38
C LEU A 312 -21.09 -9.03 -22.51
N LYS A 313 -20.69 -9.46 -23.72
CA LYS A 313 -20.07 -10.78 -23.91
C LYS A 313 -18.79 -10.96 -23.09
N GLN A 314 -17.98 -9.91 -22.93
CA GLN A 314 -16.81 -9.97 -22.07
C GLN A 314 -17.22 -10.07 -20.60
N LEU A 315 -18.23 -9.31 -20.18
CA LEU A 315 -18.77 -9.34 -18.81
C LEU A 315 -19.44 -10.68 -18.43
N GLU A 316 -20.06 -11.37 -19.39
CA GLU A 316 -20.65 -12.71 -19.19
C GLU A 316 -19.60 -13.78 -18.84
N GLN A 317 -18.32 -13.56 -19.19
CA GLN A 317 -17.23 -14.49 -18.86
C GLN A 317 -16.81 -14.40 -17.38
N PHE A 318 -17.30 -13.41 -16.65
CA PHE A 318 -16.96 -13.24 -15.23
C PHE A 318 -17.90 -14.09 -14.35
N PRO A 319 -17.37 -14.72 -13.30
CA PRO A 319 -18.21 -15.39 -12.31
C PRO A 319 -19.15 -14.37 -11.66
N ALA A 320 -20.36 -14.79 -11.31
CA ALA A 320 -21.30 -13.95 -10.60
C ALA A 320 -20.64 -13.40 -9.32
N PRO A 321 -20.77 -12.09 -9.02
CA PRO A 321 -20.19 -11.52 -7.81
C PRO A 321 -20.72 -12.26 -6.58
N ALA A 322 -19.82 -12.59 -5.65
CA ALA A 322 -20.13 -13.37 -4.44
C ALA A 322 -21.13 -12.65 -3.51
N GLU A 323 -21.19 -11.31 -3.60
CA GLU A 323 -22.19 -10.49 -2.94
C GLU A 323 -22.91 -9.63 -3.97
N TYR A 324 -24.24 -9.80 -4.03
CA TYR A 324 -25.09 -8.87 -4.76
C TYR A 324 -25.19 -7.58 -3.94
N VAL A 325 -24.29 -6.63 -4.19
CA VAL A 325 -24.39 -5.30 -3.61
C VAL A 325 -25.62 -4.64 -4.23
N ALA A 326 -26.73 -4.63 -3.48
CA ALA A 326 -27.96 -3.95 -3.85
C ALA A 326 -27.60 -2.52 -4.26
N ALA A 327 -27.85 -2.21 -5.54
CA ALA A 327 -27.33 -1.06 -6.24
C ALA A 327 -27.38 0.23 -5.40
N SER A 328 -26.21 0.73 -5.02
CA SER A 328 -26.05 2.15 -4.74
C SER A 328 -26.31 2.88 -6.06
N SER A 329 -27.54 3.38 -6.20
CA SER A 329 -28.01 4.23 -7.30
C SER A 329 -27.13 5.46 -7.54
N ALA A 330 -26.20 5.77 -6.61
CA ALA A 330 -25.19 6.81 -6.71
C ALA A 330 -24.09 6.57 -7.77
N HIS A 331 -23.88 5.33 -8.26
CA HIS A 331 -22.85 5.07 -9.29
C HIS A 331 -23.38 5.08 -10.73
N ASN A 332 -24.69 5.29 -10.89
CA ASN A 332 -25.35 5.41 -12.20
C ASN A 332 -25.40 6.87 -12.71
N THR A 333 -24.46 7.71 -12.30
CA THR A 333 -24.31 9.06 -12.84
C THR A 333 -23.42 9.02 -14.09
N GLY A 334 -24.00 9.29 -15.25
CA GLY A 334 -23.26 9.39 -16.53
C GLY A 334 -24.07 8.94 -17.74
N ASP A 335 -23.79 9.56 -18.90
CA ASP A 335 -24.37 9.22 -20.20
C ASP A 335 -23.89 7.83 -20.69
N TYR A 336 -24.60 7.23 -21.66
CA TYR A 336 -24.27 5.91 -22.23
C TYR A 336 -22.82 5.83 -22.72
N ALA A 337 -22.31 6.89 -23.35
CA ALA A 337 -20.93 6.96 -23.83
C ALA A 337 -19.91 6.85 -22.68
N GLU A 338 -20.17 7.53 -21.56
CA GLU A 338 -19.28 7.53 -20.39
C GLU A 338 -19.22 6.15 -19.74
N ARG A 339 -20.37 5.47 -19.62
CA ARG A 339 -20.46 4.13 -19.05
C ARG A 339 -19.69 3.10 -19.91
N ILE A 340 -19.81 3.19 -21.22
CA ILE A 340 -19.07 2.35 -22.18
C ILE A 340 -17.57 2.52 -21.98
N GLU A 341 -17.07 3.76 -21.89
CA GLU A 341 -15.65 4.05 -21.70
C GLU A 341 -15.13 3.61 -20.32
N ARG A 342 -15.89 3.84 -19.24
CA ARG A 342 -15.55 3.34 -17.91
C ARG A 342 -15.43 1.81 -17.89
N THR A 343 -16.35 1.12 -18.56
CA THR A 343 -16.34 -0.34 -18.69
C THR A 343 -15.10 -0.81 -19.47
N ARG A 344 -14.78 -0.15 -20.58
CA ARG A 344 -13.57 -0.44 -21.37
C ARG A 344 -12.29 -0.29 -20.55
N ARG A 345 -12.15 0.82 -19.81
CA ARG A 345 -10.99 1.04 -18.93
C ARG A 345 -10.89 -0.01 -17.84
N ALA A 346 -11.99 -0.32 -17.15
CA ALA A 346 -11.98 -1.32 -16.09
C ALA A 346 -11.57 -2.71 -16.61
N LEU A 347 -12.06 -3.09 -17.80
CA LEU A 347 -11.65 -4.34 -18.46
C LEU A 347 -10.17 -4.34 -18.85
N GLN A 348 -9.65 -3.22 -19.36
CA GLN A 348 -8.24 -3.07 -19.70
C GLN A 348 -7.34 -3.13 -18.46
N ASP A 349 -7.71 -2.43 -17.40
CA ASP A 349 -6.98 -2.43 -16.12
C ASP A 349 -6.94 -3.85 -15.54
N LYS A 350 -8.06 -4.59 -15.61
CA LYS A 350 -8.12 -5.99 -15.19
C LYS A 350 -7.18 -6.88 -16.01
N GLN A 351 -7.17 -6.73 -17.33
CA GLN A 351 -6.24 -7.49 -18.20
C GLN A 351 -4.77 -7.20 -17.85
N GLN A 352 -4.43 -5.94 -17.57
CA GLN A 352 -3.09 -5.57 -17.13
C GLN A 352 -2.73 -6.17 -15.77
N LEU A 353 -3.66 -6.14 -14.82
CA LEU A 353 -3.48 -6.73 -13.49
C LEU A 353 -3.32 -8.25 -13.56
N ASP A 354 -4.11 -8.95 -14.37
CA ASP A 354 -3.99 -10.39 -14.59
C ASP A 354 -2.62 -10.76 -15.17
N ALA A 355 -2.14 -9.99 -16.17
CA ALA A 355 -0.84 -10.22 -16.78
C ALA A 355 0.30 -9.98 -15.77
N ARG A 356 0.22 -8.90 -14.98
CA ARG A 356 1.19 -8.61 -13.91
C ARG A 356 1.19 -9.70 -12.85
N LEU A 357 0.01 -10.15 -12.42
CA LEU A 357 -0.12 -11.23 -11.44
C LEU A 357 0.53 -12.52 -11.94
N LYS A 358 0.24 -12.93 -13.18
CA LYS A 358 0.87 -14.12 -13.78
C LYS A 358 2.40 -14.01 -13.85
N ASN A 359 2.92 -12.87 -14.29
CA ASN A 359 4.36 -12.64 -14.37
C ASN A 359 5.02 -12.67 -12.98
N ASN A 360 4.38 -12.06 -11.98
CA ASN A 360 4.87 -12.06 -10.61
C ASN A 360 4.85 -13.47 -10.01
N LEU A 361 3.80 -14.26 -10.25
CA LEU A 361 3.73 -15.65 -9.81
C LEU A 361 4.81 -16.51 -10.45
N HIS A 362 5.08 -16.35 -11.75
CA HIS A 362 6.19 -17.06 -12.40
C HIS A 362 7.57 -16.65 -11.88
N THR A 363 7.75 -15.35 -11.58
CA THR A 363 9.02 -14.86 -11.01
C THR A 363 9.21 -15.42 -9.60
N PHE A 364 8.15 -15.40 -8.79
CA PHE A 364 8.14 -15.98 -7.46
C PHE A 364 8.41 -17.49 -7.49
N GLU A 365 7.77 -18.24 -8.40
CA GLU A 365 8.00 -19.67 -8.57
C GLU A 365 9.47 -19.97 -8.89
N ARG A 366 10.04 -19.22 -9.84
CA ARG A 366 11.45 -19.37 -10.21
C ARG A 366 12.37 -19.11 -9.02
N ASP A 367 12.09 -18.06 -8.25
CA ASP A 367 12.93 -17.67 -7.11
C ASP A 367 12.74 -18.64 -5.92
N LEU A 368 11.53 -19.20 -5.73
CA LEU A 368 11.21 -20.22 -4.72
C LEU A 368 11.88 -21.57 -5.01
N LEU A 369 11.94 -21.96 -6.29
CA LEU A 369 12.55 -23.22 -6.73
C LEU A 369 14.04 -23.10 -6.99
N LYS A 370 14.59 -21.89 -6.95
CA LYS A 370 16.03 -21.65 -7.11
C LYS A 370 16.77 -22.32 -5.95
N ASP A 371 17.70 -23.21 -6.27
CA ASP A 371 18.50 -23.97 -5.31
C ASP A 371 17.66 -24.82 -4.33
N ALA A 372 16.41 -25.12 -4.69
CA ALA A 372 15.54 -25.97 -3.88
C ALA A 372 16.01 -27.42 -3.84
N SER A 373 15.78 -28.08 -2.70
CA SER A 373 16.06 -29.52 -2.56
C SER A 373 15.12 -30.37 -3.41
N ALA A 374 15.60 -31.55 -3.85
CA ALA A 374 14.80 -32.50 -4.64
C ALA A 374 13.45 -32.86 -3.97
N ASN A 375 13.48 -33.07 -2.65
CA ASN A 375 12.27 -33.34 -1.87
C ASN A 375 11.28 -32.17 -1.92
N PHE A 376 11.76 -30.93 -1.88
CA PHE A 376 10.91 -29.75 -1.95
C PHE A 376 10.30 -29.55 -3.34
N THR A 377 11.08 -29.81 -4.40
CA THR A 377 10.57 -29.80 -5.78
C THR A 377 9.51 -30.89 -6.01
N ASP A 378 9.66 -32.07 -5.40
CA ASP A 378 8.67 -33.15 -5.48
C ASP A 378 7.37 -32.79 -4.74
N VAL A 379 7.47 -32.16 -3.57
CA VAL A 379 6.29 -31.64 -2.84
C VAL A 379 5.56 -30.58 -3.67
N TRP A 380 6.30 -29.68 -4.34
CA TRP A 380 5.71 -28.71 -5.26
C TRP A 380 5.01 -29.39 -6.45
N GLY A 381 5.66 -30.37 -7.07
CA GLY A 381 5.09 -31.14 -8.18
C GLY A 381 3.79 -31.84 -7.79
N ASN A 382 3.72 -32.40 -6.58
CA ASN A 382 2.48 -32.99 -6.05
C ASN A 382 1.38 -31.95 -5.82
N GLN A 383 1.72 -30.75 -5.35
CA GLN A 383 0.76 -29.65 -5.20
C GLN A 383 0.25 -29.14 -6.55
N GLN A 384 1.13 -29.03 -7.55
CA GLN A 384 0.73 -28.69 -8.93
C GLN A 384 -0.22 -29.73 -9.53
N GLN A 385 0.00 -31.03 -9.27
CA GLN A 385 -0.93 -32.07 -9.71
C GLN A 385 -2.33 -31.95 -9.08
N ARG A 386 -2.41 -31.56 -7.81
CA ARG A 386 -3.70 -31.31 -7.12
C ARG A 386 -4.46 -30.13 -7.70
N LEU A 387 -3.73 -29.12 -8.16
CA LEU A 387 -4.27 -27.90 -8.78
C LEU A 387 -4.82 -28.12 -10.20
N GLY A 388 -4.41 -29.20 -10.89
CA GLY A 388 -4.85 -29.55 -12.24
C GLY A 388 -4.10 -28.80 -13.36
N LEU A 389 -4.56 -28.97 -14.61
CA LEU A 389 -3.86 -28.50 -15.82
C LEU A 389 -3.87 -26.97 -16.02
N SER A 390 -4.85 -26.25 -15.48
CA SER A 390 -4.96 -24.80 -15.63
C SER A 390 -5.55 -24.17 -14.36
N PRO A 391 -4.76 -24.07 -13.28
CA PRO A 391 -5.25 -23.52 -12.03
C PRO A 391 -5.45 -22.01 -12.12
N SER A 392 -6.43 -21.52 -11.35
CA SER A 392 -6.62 -20.09 -11.19
C SER A 392 -5.43 -19.47 -10.42
N PRO A 393 -5.09 -18.19 -10.67
CA PRO A 393 -4.03 -17.51 -9.92
C PRO A 393 -4.26 -17.51 -8.40
N GLN A 394 -5.53 -17.48 -7.96
CA GLN A 394 -5.89 -17.59 -6.55
C GLN A 394 -5.57 -18.98 -5.96
N ALA A 395 -5.88 -20.04 -6.70
CA ALA A 395 -5.54 -21.39 -6.26
C ALA A 395 -4.02 -21.60 -6.19
N GLN A 396 -3.25 -21.00 -7.13
CA GLN A 396 -1.79 -21.00 -7.08
C GLN A 396 -1.25 -20.25 -5.85
N LEU A 397 -1.82 -19.10 -5.49
CA LEU A 397 -1.42 -18.35 -4.29
C LEU A 397 -1.61 -19.16 -3.01
N ILE A 398 -2.72 -19.88 -2.88
CA ILE A 398 -2.99 -20.76 -1.73
C ILE A 398 -1.93 -21.87 -1.66
N ALA A 399 -1.60 -22.50 -2.79
CA ALA A 399 -0.56 -23.52 -2.84
C ALA A 399 0.82 -22.96 -2.47
N TYR A 400 1.19 -21.77 -2.94
CA TYR A 400 2.44 -21.12 -2.52
C TYR A 400 2.49 -20.82 -1.02
N GLN A 401 1.36 -20.42 -0.42
CA GLN A 401 1.27 -20.21 1.01
C GLN A 401 1.57 -21.50 1.80
N GLU A 402 1.03 -22.64 1.36
CA GLU A 402 1.33 -23.94 1.96
C GLU A 402 2.82 -24.30 1.81
N MET A 403 3.42 -24.05 0.63
CA MET A 403 4.85 -24.30 0.41
C MET A 403 5.74 -23.45 1.34
N LEU A 404 5.39 -22.18 1.56
CA LEU A 404 6.11 -21.30 2.49
C LEU A 404 5.99 -21.76 3.95
N GLN A 405 4.83 -22.28 4.36
CA GLN A 405 4.67 -22.86 5.70
C GLN A 405 5.56 -24.10 5.88
N ILE A 406 5.70 -24.94 4.84
CA ILE A 406 6.59 -26.09 4.87
C ILE A 406 8.05 -25.62 5.04
N LEU A 407 8.51 -24.65 4.25
CA LEU A 407 9.87 -24.10 4.39
C LEU A 407 10.11 -23.53 5.79
N HIS A 408 9.16 -22.77 6.32
CA HIS A 408 9.27 -22.21 7.66
C HIS A 408 9.37 -23.30 8.73
N SER A 409 8.59 -24.37 8.61
CA SER A 409 8.67 -25.51 9.52
C SER A 409 10.02 -26.24 9.45
N GLN A 410 10.58 -26.40 8.24
CA GLN A 410 11.90 -26.98 8.03
C GLN A 410 13.00 -26.11 8.63
N GLN A 411 12.92 -24.79 8.46
CA GLN A 411 13.85 -23.83 9.05
C GLN A 411 13.86 -23.93 10.58
N LEU A 412 12.69 -23.95 11.22
CA LEU A 412 12.61 -24.10 12.68
C LEU A 412 13.19 -25.42 13.18
N SER A 413 12.93 -26.52 12.46
CA SER A 413 13.49 -27.83 12.76
C SER A 413 15.02 -27.87 12.64
N LEU A 414 15.57 -27.26 11.58
CA LEU A 414 17.01 -27.14 11.38
C LEU A 414 17.67 -26.28 12.48
N LEU A 415 17.04 -25.16 12.85
CA LEU A 415 17.53 -24.33 13.94
C LEU A 415 17.52 -25.08 15.27
N ALA A 416 16.45 -25.81 15.60
CA ALA A 416 16.37 -26.62 16.81
C ALA A 416 17.46 -27.71 16.83
N THR A 417 17.69 -28.37 15.69
CA THR A 417 18.76 -29.37 15.55
C THR A 417 20.13 -28.74 15.75
N GLY A 418 20.39 -27.57 15.16
CA GLY A 418 21.61 -26.80 15.36
C GLY A 418 21.81 -26.35 16.80
N ARG A 419 20.75 -25.96 17.51
CA ARG A 419 20.80 -25.62 18.95
C ARG A 419 21.23 -26.81 19.79
N ASN A 420 20.64 -27.99 19.55
CA ASN A 420 20.98 -29.21 20.28
C ASN A 420 22.46 -29.58 20.10
N TYR A 421 22.93 -29.66 18.85
CA TYR A 421 24.34 -29.97 18.58
C TYR A 421 25.29 -28.92 19.14
N GLY A 422 24.92 -27.64 19.06
CA GLY A 422 25.76 -26.59 19.61
C GLY A 422 25.84 -26.61 21.13
N ALA A 423 24.73 -26.94 21.81
CA ALA A 423 24.71 -27.14 23.27
C ALA A 423 25.60 -28.32 23.68
N ASP A 424 25.55 -29.43 22.94
CA ASP A 424 26.41 -30.60 23.19
C ASP A 424 27.90 -30.24 23.05
N LEU A 425 28.28 -29.51 22.00
CA LEU A 425 29.66 -29.04 21.77
C LEU A 425 30.11 -28.02 22.82
N GLN A 426 29.24 -27.11 23.26
CA GLN A 426 29.53 -26.17 24.35
C GLN A 426 29.71 -26.91 25.69
N GLY A 427 28.90 -27.93 25.94
CA GLY A 427 29.05 -28.84 27.08
C GLY A 427 30.41 -29.55 27.04
N PHE A 428 30.78 -30.09 25.88
CA PHE A 428 32.08 -30.72 25.65
C PHE A 428 33.24 -29.75 25.93
N PHE A 429 33.18 -28.52 25.41
CA PHE A 429 34.16 -27.47 25.70
C PHE A 429 34.27 -27.17 27.20
N THR A 430 33.14 -27.04 27.89
CA THR A 430 33.10 -26.72 29.32
C THR A 430 33.81 -27.78 30.16
N VAL A 431 33.57 -29.07 29.86
CA VAL A 431 34.23 -30.19 30.55
C VAL A 431 35.76 -30.16 30.37
N PHE A 432 36.23 -29.94 29.14
CA PHE A 432 37.68 -29.86 28.85
C PHE A 432 38.33 -28.62 29.47
N SER A 433 37.66 -27.48 29.45
CA SER A 433 38.13 -26.24 30.07
C SER A 433 38.28 -26.40 31.59
N ASP A 434 37.27 -27.01 32.22
CA ASP A 434 37.31 -27.29 33.66
C ASP A 434 38.42 -28.29 34.02
N LEU A 435 38.63 -29.31 33.17
CA LEU A 435 39.73 -30.26 33.33
C LEU A 435 41.08 -29.54 33.26
N ASN A 436 41.32 -28.72 32.24
CA ASN A 436 42.57 -27.95 32.09
C ASN A 436 42.83 -27.05 33.31
N ARG A 437 41.79 -26.36 33.79
CA ARG A 437 41.85 -25.52 34.99
C ARG A 437 42.20 -26.32 36.25
N ARG A 438 41.56 -27.49 36.45
CA ARG A 438 41.83 -28.37 37.59
C ARG A 438 43.24 -28.96 37.54
N ILE A 439 43.70 -29.40 36.38
CA ILE A 439 45.08 -29.91 36.18
C ILE A 439 46.09 -28.81 36.53
N SER A 440 45.89 -27.60 36.03
CA SER A 440 46.75 -26.46 36.31
C SER A 440 46.81 -26.13 37.82
N ALA A 441 45.67 -26.19 38.52
CA ALA A 441 45.60 -25.98 39.96
C ALA A 441 46.34 -27.08 40.75
N GLN A 442 46.19 -28.35 40.37
CA GLN A 442 46.89 -29.46 41.02
C GLN A 442 48.40 -29.46 40.72
N SER A 443 48.80 -29.05 39.51
CA SER A 443 50.21 -28.88 39.12
C SER A 443 50.93 -27.90 40.04
N ARG A 444 50.29 -26.76 40.35
CA ARG A 444 50.83 -25.76 41.29
C ARG A 444 51.01 -26.33 42.69
N ARG A 445 49.97 -26.98 43.23
CA ARG A 445 50.03 -27.62 44.56
C ARG A 445 51.14 -28.66 44.65
N LEU A 446 51.27 -29.53 43.65
CA LEU A 446 52.31 -30.55 43.63
C LEU A 446 53.72 -29.94 43.55
N SER A 447 53.93 -28.89 42.75
CA SER A 447 55.20 -28.17 42.69
C SER A 447 55.61 -27.56 44.04
N GLU A 448 54.66 -27.01 44.80
CA GLU A 448 54.88 -26.47 46.15
C GLU A 448 55.33 -27.58 47.11
N GLU A 449 54.60 -28.69 47.18
CA GLU A 449 54.91 -29.83 48.07
C GLU A 449 56.29 -30.46 47.78
N VAL A 450 56.69 -30.53 46.51
CA VAL A 450 57.99 -31.10 46.09
C VAL A 450 59.18 -30.22 46.50
N SER A 451 58.98 -28.90 46.54
CA SER A 451 60.08 -27.94 46.75
C SER A 451 60.52 -27.87 48.21
N GLU A 452 59.62 -28.11 49.16
CA GLU A 452 59.86 -27.84 50.59
C GLU A 452 60.62 -28.95 51.34
N GLU A 453 60.58 -30.20 50.86
CA GLU A 453 60.61 -31.33 51.82
C GLU A 453 61.89 -32.18 51.83
N PHE A 454 62.64 -32.22 50.73
CA PHE A 454 63.84 -33.05 50.64
C PHE A 454 64.92 -32.41 49.78
N VAL A 455 65.95 -31.88 50.44
CA VAL A 455 67.09 -31.23 49.77
C VAL A 455 68.14 -32.29 49.43
N LEU A 456 68.34 -32.51 48.13
CA LEU A 456 69.38 -33.37 47.59
C LEU A 456 70.64 -32.53 47.32
N GLU A 457 71.81 -33.03 47.74
CA GLU A 457 73.08 -32.38 47.43
C GLU A 457 73.34 -32.45 45.91
N GLY A 458 73.63 -31.30 45.30
CA GLY A 458 73.83 -31.17 43.85
C GLY A 458 72.60 -30.74 43.06
N ILE A 459 71.40 -30.78 43.65
CA ILE A 459 70.14 -30.36 43.00
C ILE A 459 69.64 -29.06 43.63
N SER A 460 69.71 -27.96 42.87
CA SER A 460 69.36 -26.63 43.36
C SER A 460 67.85 -26.33 43.26
N LYS A 461 67.18 -26.93 42.27
CA LYS A 461 65.76 -26.71 41.99
C LYS A 461 65.10 -28.00 41.57
N SER A 462 63.93 -28.30 42.12
CA SER A 462 63.14 -29.49 41.78
C SER A 462 61.66 -29.10 41.71
N GLU A 463 61.09 -29.19 40.52
CA GLU A 463 59.67 -28.88 40.27
C GLU A 463 59.01 -30.10 39.62
N VAL A 464 57.70 -30.29 39.88
CA VAL A 464 56.87 -31.21 39.09
C VAL A 464 55.83 -30.42 38.37
N LYS A 465 55.90 -30.44 37.05
CA LYS A 465 54.90 -29.79 36.22
C LYS A 465 54.00 -30.86 35.64
N ILE A 466 52.75 -30.88 36.11
CA ILE A 466 51.66 -31.54 35.40
C ILE A 466 51.20 -30.59 34.30
N GLN A 467 51.33 -31.00 33.05
CA GLN A 467 50.83 -30.28 31.89
C GLN A 467 49.55 -30.95 31.39
N SER A 468 48.56 -30.15 31.04
CA SER A 468 47.43 -30.65 30.27
C SER A 468 47.82 -30.70 28.80
N THR A 469 47.58 -31.82 28.13
CA THR A 469 47.77 -31.94 26.67
C THR A 469 46.56 -31.39 25.90
N ILE A 470 45.56 -30.83 26.59
CA ILE A 470 44.34 -30.27 25.98
C ILE A 470 44.67 -29.13 25.02
N ASP A 471 45.60 -28.25 25.39
CA ASP A 471 46.01 -27.13 24.52
C ASP A 471 46.84 -27.60 23.31
N GLU A 472 47.31 -28.86 23.30
CA GLU A 472 48.01 -29.48 22.15
C GLU A 472 47.03 -30.18 21.19
N LEU A 473 45.75 -30.30 21.56
CA LEU A 473 44.72 -30.89 20.71
C LEU A 473 44.36 -29.90 19.59
N GLY A 474 44.58 -30.29 18.33
CA GLY A 474 44.37 -29.41 17.18
C GLY A 474 42.94 -28.87 17.00
N PHE A 475 41.95 -29.48 17.65
CA PHE A 475 40.56 -29.02 17.64
C PHE A 475 40.21 -28.05 18.78
N TRP A 476 41.12 -27.82 19.75
CA TRP A 476 40.83 -27.03 20.94
C TRP A 476 40.58 -25.54 20.63
N ASP A 477 41.44 -24.93 19.82
CA ASP A 477 41.26 -23.53 19.40
C ASP A 477 40.00 -23.32 18.54
N PRO A 478 39.69 -24.16 17.54
CA PRO A 478 38.40 -24.15 16.84
C PRO A 478 37.21 -24.30 17.79
N LEU A 479 37.26 -25.24 18.74
CA LEU A 479 36.19 -25.47 19.70
C LEU A 479 35.97 -24.27 20.62
N LYS A 480 37.05 -23.59 21.04
CA LYS A 480 36.99 -22.36 21.83
C LYS A 480 36.38 -21.20 21.05
N ARG A 481 36.72 -21.06 19.76
CA ARG A 481 36.11 -20.07 18.86
C ARG A 481 34.62 -20.36 18.67
N PHE A 482 34.26 -21.61 18.43
CA PHE A 482 32.88 -22.08 18.34
C PHE A 482 32.08 -21.75 19.61
N ALA A 483 32.57 -22.14 20.79
CA ALA A 483 31.86 -21.94 22.05
C ALA A 483 31.57 -20.47 22.35
N LYS A 484 32.49 -19.57 21.95
CA LYS A 484 32.28 -18.12 22.05
C LYS A 484 31.16 -17.62 21.13
N LEU A 485 31.16 -18.06 19.86
CA LEU A 485 30.16 -17.65 18.88
C LEU A 485 28.79 -18.28 19.16
N TYR A 486 28.75 -19.52 19.65
CA TYR A 486 27.54 -20.18 20.12
C TYR A 486 26.92 -19.42 21.29
N ALA A 487 27.72 -19.08 22.31
CA ALA A 487 27.23 -18.29 23.44
C ALA A 487 26.65 -16.94 22.99
N GLN A 488 27.22 -16.29 21.97
CA GLN A 488 26.65 -15.05 21.41
C GLN A 488 25.31 -15.28 20.73
N TRP A 489 25.15 -16.37 19.98
CA TRP A 489 23.89 -16.74 19.35
C TRP A 489 22.83 -17.21 20.36
N GLU A 490 23.24 -17.85 21.46
CA GLU A 490 22.37 -18.30 22.54
C GLU A 490 21.61 -17.15 23.22
N HIS A 491 22.15 -15.94 23.21
CA HIS A 491 21.47 -14.75 23.76
C HIS A 491 20.29 -14.28 22.89
N ASP A 492 20.28 -14.59 21.58
CA ASP A 492 19.20 -14.24 20.67
C ASP A 492 18.95 -15.37 19.66
N PHE A 493 18.23 -16.37 20.16
CA PHE A 493 17.84 -17.54 19.39
C PHE A 493 16.78 -17.26 18.32
N GLU A 494 16.12 -16.09 18.33
CA GLU A 494 15.13 -15.72 17.31
C GLU A 494 15.80 -15.32 15.99
N GLN A 495 17.05 -14.86 16.06
CA GLN A 495 17.84 -14.52 14.88
C GLN A 495 18.52 -15.74 14.25
N LEU A 496 18.73 -15.67 12.94
CA LEU A 496 19.52 -16.66 12.21
C LEU A 496 20.98 -16.61 12.67
N PRO A 497 21.66 -17.77 12.76
CA PRO A 497 23.06 -17.81 13.14
C PRO A 497 23.93 -17.08 12.12
N SER A 498 24.98 -16.40 12.60
CA SER A 498 25.93 -15.71 11.73
C SER A 498 26.77 -16.68 10.89
N ASP A 499 27.22 -16.25 9.71
CA ASP A 499 28.13 -17.03 8.85
C ASP A 499 29.40 -17.45 9.60
N ALA A 500 29.94 -16.56 10.44
CA ALA A 500 31.12 -16.85 11.26
C ALA A 500 30.89 -18.00 12.25
N TYR A 501 29.66 -18.16 12.75
CA TYR A 501 29.29 -19.30 13.60
C TYR A 501 29.20 -20.59 12.77
N LEU A 502 28.60 -20.53 11.58
CA LEU A 502 28.48 -21.70 10.70
C LEU A 502 29.86 -22.19 10.25
N ASP A 503 30.77 -21.27 9.92
CA ASP A 503 32.17 -21.60 9.61
C ASP A 503 32.86 -22.27 10.79
N ALA A 504 32.70 -21.72 12.01
CA ALA A 504 33.30 -22.29 13.21
C ALA A 504 32.70 -23.68 13.57
N LEU A 505 31.41 -23.90 13.32
CA LEU A 505 30.77 -25.20 13.46
C LEU A 505 31.34 -26.20 12.44
N GLY A 506 31.54 -25.78 11.19
CA GLY A 506 32.20 -26.57 10.15
C GLY A 506 33.63 -26.96 10.53
N ASP A 507 34.44 -25.99 10.96
CA ASP A 507 35.82 -26.22 11.43
C ASP A 507 35.87 -27.29 12.54
N VAL A 508 34.93 -27.23 13.49
CA VAL A 508 34.84 -28.19 14.59
C VAL A 508 34.36 -29.57 14.11
N ALA A 509 33.37 -29.62 13.22
CA ALA A 509 32.84 -30.86 12.66
C ALA A 509 33.87 -31.62 11.82
N ASP A 510 34.73 -30.91 11.07
CA ASP A 510 35.79 -31.53 10.26
C ASP A 510 36.90 -32.15 11.12
N LEU A 511 37.15 -31.57 12.30
CA LEU A 511 38.24 -31.99 13.20
C LEU A 511 37.80 -33.03 14.24
N LEU A 512 36.56 -32.98 14.71
CA LEU A 512 35.98 -33.96 15.64
C LEU A 512 35.54 -35.22 14.89
N ARG A 513 36.42 -36.21 14.83
CA ARG A 513 36.06 -37.56 14.36
C ARG A 513 35.28 -38.30 15.44
N SER A 514 34.22 -39.01 15.05
CA SER A 514 33.36 -39.84 15.91
C SER A 514 34.10 -40.89 16.74
N ASP A 515 35.32 -41.26 16.32
CA ASP A 515 36.05 -42.42 16.84
C ASP A 515 37.10 -42.04 17.89
N GLN A 516 37.25 -40.74 18.21
CA GLN A 516 38.25 -40.26 19.15
C GLN A 516 37.74 -40.35 20.59
N GLN A 517 38.22 -41.34 21.33
CA GLN A 517 38.00 -41.45 22.77
C GLN A 517 39.20 -40.89 23.52
N PHE A 518 38.96 -39.84 24.32
CA PHE A 518 39.97 -39.28 25.21
C PHE A 518 39.83 -39.89 26.60
N THR A 519 40.87 -40.58 27.05
CA THR A 519 40.98 -41.02 28.45
C THR A 519 41.65 -39.92 29.27
N PHE A 520 41.34 -39.85 30.56
CA PHE A 520 41.97 -38.87 31.45
C PHE A 520 43.51 -38.93 31.42
N GLU A 521 44.07 -40.14 31.28
CA GLU A 521 45.51 -40.38 31.21
C GLU A 521 46.15 -39.80 29.95
N SER A 522 45.45 -39.76 28.81
CA SER A 522 45.98 -39.17 27.57
C SER A 522 45.96 -37.63 27.57
N LEU A 523 45.12 -37.04 28.44
CA LEU A 523 44.96 -35.59 28.58
C LEU A 523 45.93 -34.95 29.58
N LEU A 524 46.78 -35.77 30.20
CA LEU A 524 47.67 -35.37 31.28
C LEU A 524 49.09 -35.86 31.00
N ARG A 525 50.06 -34.95 31.08
CA ARG A 525 51.48 -35.25 30.94
C ARG A 525 52.23 -34.80 32.17
N LEU A 526 52.99 -35.70 32.78
CA LEU A 526 53.82 -35.37 33.94
C LEU A 526 55.26 -35.12 33.49
N GLU A 527 55.79 -33.94 33.82
CA GLU A 527 57.19 -33.59 33.61
C GLU A 527 57.87 -33.31 34.95
N LEU A 528 58.94 -34.03 35.25
CA LEU A 528 59.80 -33.74 36.38
C LEU A 528 60.92 -32.82 35.90
N ARG A 529 61.10 -31.66 36.55
CA ARG A 529 62.14 -30.68 36.20
C ARG A 529 63.11 -30.55 37.34
N LEU A 530 64.38 -30.76 37.07
CA LEU A 530 65.46 -30.75 38.07
C LEU A 530 66.59 -29.86 37.55
N ASN A 531 67.23 -29.09 38.43
CA ASN A 531 68.45 -28.36 38.10
C ASN A 531 69.63 -29.00 38.84
N GLU A 532 70.50 -29.68 38.10
CA GLU A 532 71.70 -30.34 38.62
C GLU A 532 72.94 -29.56 38.15
N GLY A 533 73.67 -28.96 39.10
CA GLY A 533 74.92 -28.24 38.80
C GLY A 533 74.81 -27.08 37.79
N GLY A 534 73.63 -26.48 37.61
CA GLY A 534 73.37 -25.41 36.65
C GLY A 534 72.73 -25.86 35.33
N THR A 535 72.54 -27.17 35.12
CA THR A 535 71.88 -27.74 33.95
C THR A 535 70.44 -28.12 34.27
N ASP A 536 69.49 -27.64 33.47
CA ASP A 536 68.07 -28.01 33.59
C ASP A 536 67.80 -29.36 32.90
N LEU A 537 67.40 -30.34 33.70
CA LEU A 537 67.02 -31.67 33.28
C LEU A 537 65.49 -31.81 33.27
N ILE A 538 64.93 -32.32 32.17
CA ILE A 538 63.51 -32.61 32.03
C ILE A 538 63.33 -34.12 31.86
N ILE A 539 62.66 -34.75 32.82
CA ILE A 539 62.38 -36.19 32.83
C ILE A 539 60.89 -36.39 32.59
N ARG A 540 60.57 -37.12 31.52
CA ARG A 540 59.20 -37.45 31.12
C ARG A 540 58.87 -38.92 31.33
N ASN A 541 59.87 -39.80 31.16
CA ASN A 541 59.71 -41.25 31.23
C ASN A 541 60.85 -41.89 32.03
N ASP A 542 60.64 -43.10 32.56
CA ASP A 542 61.61 -43.85 33.39
C ASP A 542 62.99 -44.00 32.73
N ARG A 543 63.03 -44.17 31.41
CA ARG A 543 64.28 -44.23 30.66
C ARG A 543 65.11 -42.96 30.79
N GLN A 544 64.47 -41.80 30.73
CA GLN A 544 65.16 -40.51 30.89
C GLN A 544 65.65 -40.30 32.31
N LEU A 545 64.94 -40.84 33.32
CA LEU A 545 65.40 -40.81 34.71
C LEU A 545 66.70 -41.63 34.89
N LEU A 546 66.74 -42.83 34.29
CA LEU A 546 67.88 -43.75 34.40
C LEU A 546 69.08 -43.34 33.56
N GLU A 547 68.88 -42.75 32.38
CA GLU A 547 69.97 -42.30 31.49
C GLU A 547 70.61 -40.97 31.95
N SER A 548 69.86 -40.15 32.69
CA SER A 548 70.29 -38.79 33.04
C SER A 548 70.96 -38.65 34.41
N SER A 549 70.94 -39.67 35.26
CA SER A 549 71.50 -39.59 36.61
C SER A 549 72.13 -40.92 37.05
N SER A 550 73.09 -40.86 37.98
CA SER A 550 73.68 -42.07 38.56
C SER A 550 72.60 -42.93 39.24
N HIS A 551 72.78 -44.25 39.27
CA HIS A 551 71.76 -45.18 39.78
C HIS A 551 71.25 -44.81 41.19
N GLY A 552 72.15 -44.42 42.09
CA GLY A 552 71.78 -43.96 43.44
C GLY A 552 71.08 -42.60 43.47
N MET A 553 71.42 -41.68 42.57
CA MET A 553 70.75 -40.37 42.48
C MET A 553 69.37 -40.46 41.82
N ALA A 554 69.21 -41.27 40.78
CA ALA A 554 67.91 -41.57 40.17
C ALA A 554 66.92 -42.12 41.21
N TYR A 555 67.41 -43.00 42.09
CA TYR A 555 66.64 -43.54 43.20
C TYR A 555 66.22 -42.48 44.22
N LEU A 556 67.14 -41.61 44.61
CA LEU A 556 66.86 -40.52 45.55
C LEU A 556 65.88 -39.48 44.98
N ILE A 557 65.99 -39.20 43.68
CA ILE A 557 65.03 -38.35 42.94
C ILE A 557 63.65 -39.01 42.96
N LEU A 558 63.56 -40.33 42.76
CA LEU A 558 62.29 -41.06 42.83
C LEU A 558 61.71 -41.03 44.25
N CYS A 559 62.51 -41.27 45.28
CA CYS A 559 62.09 -41.14 46.68
C CYS A 559 61.60 -39.72 47.01
N LYS A 560 62.26 -38.69 46.48
CA LYS A 560 61.84 -37.29 46.65
C LYS A 560 60.43 -37.06 46.12
N TYR A 561 60.16 -37.49 44.89
CA TYR A 561 58.85 -37.34 44.28
C TYR A 561 57.81 -38.22 44.94
N LEU A 562 58.15 -39.46 45.31
CA LEU A 562 57.27 -40.35 46.06
C LEU A 562 56.86 -39.74 47.41
N LEU A 563 57.78 -39.05 48.09
CA LEU A 563 57.51 -38.35 49.36
C LEU A 563 56.49 -37.25 49.15
N ALA A 564 56.73 -36.40 48.15
CA ALA A 564 55.84 -35.31 47.81
C ALA A 564 54.44 -35.80 47.37
N PHE A 565 54.35 -36.86 46.57
CA PHE A 565 53.08 -37.47 46.19
C PHE A 565 52.35 -38.06 47.40
N THR A 566 53.08 -38.71 48.30
CA THR A 566 52.51 -39.30 49.52
C THR A 566 51.95 -38.22 50.44
N ARG A 567 52.65 -37.09 50.59
CA ARG A 567 52.15 -35.93 51.34
C ARG A 567 50.94 -35.28 50.65
N LEU A 568 50.99 -35.10 49.33
CA LEU A 568 49.86 -34.56 48.57
C LEU A 568 48.59 -35.42 48.74
N LEU A 569 48.73 -36.74 48.66
CA LEU A 569 47.60 -37.68 48.84
C LEU A 569 47.13 -37.74 50.31
N ARG A 570 48.05 -37.67 51.27
CA ARG A 570 47.72 -37.68 52.70
C ARG A 570 47.05 -36.38 53.14
N GLY A 571 47.41 -35.25 52.55
CA GLY A 571 46.97 -33.92 52.97
C GLY A 571 47.29 -33.68 54.45
N LYS A 572 46.28 -33.28 55.24
CA LYS A 572 46.40 -33.00 56.68
C LYS A 572 46.16 -34.23 57.57
N ALA A 573 45.97 -35.42 57.00
CA ALA A 573 45.65 -36.61 57.78
C ALA A 573 46.88 -37.09 58.57
N GLN A 574 46.72 -37.35 59.88
CA GLN A 574 47.76 -37.91 60.74
C GLN A 574 47.81 -39.44 60.61
N VAL A 575 48.08 -39.93 59.40
CA VAL A 575 48.20 -41.37 59.12
C VAL A 575 49.67 -41.74 59.01
N THR A 576 50.04 -42.80 59.71
CA THR A 576 51.36 -43.43 59.61
C THR A 576 51.41 -44.28 58.34
N ILE A 577 52.39 -44.02 57.47
CA ILE A 577 52.54 -44.75 56.21
C ILE A 577 53.79 -45.62 56.28
N HIS A 578 53.64 -46.90 55.95
CA HIS A 578 54.78 -47.81 55.87
C HIS A 578 55.30 -47.86 54.43
N TRP A 579 56.58 -47.52 54.23
CA TRP A 579 57.24 -47.60 52.94
C TRP A 579 58.15 -48.83 52.88
N PRO A 580 57.79 -49.86 52.10
CA PRO A 580 58.71 -50.96 51.81
C PRO A 580 59.77 -50.46 50.83
N ILE A 581 61.03 -50.45 51.26
CA ILE A 581 62.17 -50.00 50.46
C ILE A 581 63.18 -51.13 50.37
N ASP A 582 63.27 -51.76 49.20
CA ASP A 582 64.29 -52.80 48.95
C ASP A 582 65.64 -52.17 48.55
N GLU A 583 66.73 -52.88 48.82
CA GLU A 583 68.09 -52.54 48.40
C GLU A 583 68.62 -51.14 48.81
N ILE A 584 68.05 -50.54 49.85
CA ILE A 584 68.45 -49.22 50.35
C ILE A 584 69.93 -49.15 50.79
N GLY A 585 70.56 -50.31 51.02
CA GLY A 585 71.99 -50.44 51.32
C GLY A 585 72.93 -50.17 50.13
N THR A 586 72.40 -50.00 48.91
CA THR A 586 73.17 -49.59 47.72
C THR A 586 73.47 -48.08 47.68
N LEU A 587 72.78 -47.30 48.51
CA LEU A 587 72.94 -45.86 48.61
C LEU A 587 74.06 -45.48 49.60
N ALA A 588 74.67 -44.32 49.39
CA ALA A 588 75.65 -43.77 50.32
C ALA A 588 74.99 -43.44 51.67
N TYR A 589 75.67 -43.78 52.78
CA TYR A 589 75.17 -43.62 54.16
C TYR A 589 74.55 -42.25 54.45
N HIS A 590 75.21 -41.16 54.03
CA HIS A 590 74.74 -39.78 54.26
C HIS A 590 73.40 -39.47 53.55
N ASN A 591 73.13 -40.07 52.40
CA ASN A 591 71.87 -39.90 51.68
C ASN A 591 70.74 -40.71 52.30
N VAL A 592 71.06 -41.91 52.80
CA VAL A 592 70.10 -42.74 53.54
C VAL A 592 69.70 -42.05 54.85
N GLU A 593 70.65 -41.46 55.59
CA GLU A 593 70.36 -40.72 56.81
C GLU A 593 69.38 -39.55 56.56
N LYS A 594 69.57 -38.80 55.48
CA LYS A 594 68.66 -37.70 55.08
C LYS A 594 67.27 -38.22 54.71
N LEU A 595 67.19 -39.31 53.95
CA LEU A 595 65.91 -39.94 53.59
C LEU A 595 65.15 -40.38 54.85
N PHE A 596 65.83 -40.95 55.84
CA PHE A 596 65.20 -41.38 57.10
C PHE A 596 64.65 -40.20 57.88
N LYS A 597 65.43 -39.11 57.99
CA LYS A 597 64.96 -37.87 58.64
C LYS A 597 63.76 -37.27 57.92
N ALA A 598 63.77 -37.25 56.59
CA ALA A 598 62.65 -36.75 55.79
C ALA A 598 61.38 -37.61 55.95
N CYS A 599 61.54 -38.94 55.98
CA CYS A 599 60.44 -39.87 56.25
C CYS A 599 59.92 -39.77 57.69
N GLU A 600 60.79 -39.65 58.69
CA GLU A 600 60.40 -39.50 60.11
C GLU A 600 59.63 -38.20 60.36
N ASN A 601 60.09 -37.07 59.80
CA ASN A 601 59.37 -35.80 59.81
C ASN A 601 57.98 -35.89 59.17
N ASN A 602 57.81 -36.86 58.27
CA ASN A 602 56.58 -37.12 57.55
C ASN A 602 55.76 -38.28 58.11
N ASN A 603 56.03 -38.81 59.31
CA ASN A 603 55.31 -39.99 59.85
C ASN A 603 55.32 -41.20 58.88
N ILE A 604 56.43 -41.39 58.16
CA ILE A 604 56.64 -42.52 57.26
C ILE A 604 57.63 -43.48 57.90
N PHE A 605 57.20 -44.73 58.12
CA PHE A 605 58.05 -45.80 58.61
C PHE A 605 58.64 -46.59 57.45
N ILE A 606 59.96 -46.54 57.32
CA ILE A 606 60.70 -47.31 56.32
C ILE A 606 60.80 -48.77 56.79
N VAL A 607 60.44 -49.69 55.91
CA VAL A 607 60.60 -51.15 56.08
C VAL A 607 61.59 -51.60 55.02
N GLY A 608 62.82 -51.93 55.44
CA GLY A 608 63.89 -52.33 54.54
C GLY A 608 64.17 -53.82 54.58
N ALA A 609 64.53 -54.39 53.43
CA ALA A 609 65.14 -55.72 53.34
C ALA A 609 66.63 -55.59 53.02
N PHE A 610 67.47 -56.35 53.74
CA PHE A 610 68.92 -56.32 53.55
C PHE A 610 69.46 -57.74 53.41
N PRO A 611 70.14 -58.07 52.31
CA PRO A 611 70.79 -59.37 52.15
C PRO A 611 72.07 -59.48 53.00
N ASN A 612 72.72 -58.35 53.30
CA ASN A 612 73.96 -58.31 54.09
C ASN A 612 73.72 -57.78 55.52
N PRO A 613 73.92 -58.59 56.58
CA PRO A 613 73.70 -58.21 57.97
C PRO A 613 74.75 -57.25 58.57
N GLU A 614 75.82 -56.92 57.83
CA GLU A 614 76.91 -56.05 58.30
C GLU A 614 76.89 -54.62 57.74
N SER A 615 75.82 -54.21 57.03
CA SER A 615 75.75 -52.85 56.49
C SER A 615 75.65 -51.78 57.59
N ASP A 616 76.48 -50.73 57.50
CA ASP A 616 76.43 -49.56 58.39
C ASP A 616 75.05 -48.89 58.40
N VAL A 617 74.29 -49.01 57.32
CA VAL A 617 72.92 -48.51 57.19
C VAL A 617 71.95 -49.18 58.17
N LEU A 618 72.20 -50.44 58.56
CA LEU A 618 71.39 -51.14 59.57
C LEU A 618 71.41 -50.41 60.91
N THR A 619 72.45 -49.63 61.21
CA THR A 619 72.53 -48.85 62.45
C THR A 619 71.40 -47.81 62.58
N LEU A 620 70.87 -47.32 61.46
CA LEU A 620 69.79 -46.33 61.40
C LEU A 620 68.41 -46.92 61.73
N PHE A 621 68.23 -48.24 61.66
CA PHE A 621 66.95 -48.90 61.95
C PHE A 621 66.74 -49.18 63.44
N LYS A 622 65.59 -48.77 63.97
CA LYS A 622 65.13 -49.03 65.35
C LYS A 622 64.80 -50.50 65.59
N HIS A 623 64.14 -51.16 64.62
CA HIS A 623 63.75 -52.57 64.68
C HIS A 623 64.46 -53.35 63.58
N ARG A 624 65.12 -54.47 63.94
CA ARG A 624 65.88 -55.31 63.02
C ARG A 624 65.51 -56.76 63.25
N TYR A 625 65.23 -57.45 62.16
CA TYR A 625 64.83 -58.85 62.18
C TYR A 625 65.64 -59.61 61.14
N LEU A 626 66.25 -60.72 61.56
CA LEU A 626 66.92 -61.68 60.70
C LEU A 626 65.95 -62.80 60.37
N ILE A 627 65.73 -63.02 59.09
CA ILE A 627 64.93 -64.15 58.61
C ILE A 627 65.92 -65.25 58.24
N GLU A 628 65.98 -66.30 59.06
CA GLU A 628 66.79 -67.48 58.76
C GLU A 628 65.91 -68.54 58.08
N LYS A 629 66.36 -69.03 56.92
CA LYS A 629 65.71 -70.13 56.23
C LYS A 629 66.12 -71.44 56.90
N ASP A 630 65.14 -72.16 57.44
CA ASP A 630 65.39 -73.49 57.99
C ASP A 630 65.61 -74.49 56.84
N SER A 631 66.63 -75.33 56.95
CA SER A 631 67.14 -76.16 55.83
C SER A 631 66.26 -77.38 55.55
N HIS A 632 65.23 -77.62 56.37
CA HIS A 632 64.35 -78.78 56.30
C HIS A 632 63.17 -78.57 55.33
N LYS A 633 62.95 -79.52 54.42
CA LYS A 633 61.79 -79.51 53.49
C LYS A 633 60.48 -79.51 54.29
N GLY A 634 59.74 -78.40 54.23
CA GLY A 634 58.44 -78.23 54.90
C GLY A 634 58.46 -77.37 56.18
N ALA A 635 59.62 -76.86 56.62
CA ALA A 635 59.72 -75.98 57.78
C ALA A 635 59.47 -74.50 57.42
N HIS A 636 58.80 -73.77 58.32
CA HIS A 636 58.58 -72.33 58.19
C HIS A 636 59.83 -71.54 58.62
N SER A 637 60.18 -70.49 57.88
CA SER A 637 61.32 -69.60 58.17
C SER A 637 61.19 -68.98 59.57
N GLN A 638 62.29 -68.90 60.32
CA GLN A 638 62.29 -68.37 61.68
C GLN A 638 62.75 -66.90 61.68
N LEU A 639 62.04 -66.06 62.43
CA LEU A 639 62.29 -64.62 62.53
C LEU A 639 62.97 -64.31 63.88
N LYS A 640 64.25 -63.92 63.84
CA LYS A 640 65.05 -63.56 65.03
C LYS A 640 65.21 -62.05 65.13
N ARG A 641 64.92 -61.46 66.28
CA ARG A 641 65.18 -60.02 66.51
C ARG A 641 66.67 -59.80 66.77
N ILE A 642 67.30 -58.89 66.03
CA ILE A 642 68.69 -58.47 66.25
C ILE A 642 68.68 -57.17 67.05
N GLU A 643 69.29 -57.17 68.24
CA GLU A 643 69.58 -55.94 68.99
C GLU A 643 70.98 -55.43 68.65
N PRO A 644 71.19 -54.11 68.52
CA PRO A 644 72.49 -53.56 68.20
C PRO A 644 73.52 -53.95 69.26
N LYS A 645 74.71 -54.43 68.84
CA LYS A 645 75.86 -54.52 69.74
C LYS A 645 76.21 -53.09 70.17
N LEU A 646 75.81 -52.71 71.38
CA LEU A 646 76.30 -51.48 72.02
C LEU A 646 77.83 -51.52 71.99
N SER A 647 78.46 -50.51 71.41
CA SER A 647 79.90 -50.33 71.50
C SER A 647 80.32 -50.40 72.97
N ARG A 648 81.37 -51.19 73.30
CA ARG A 648 81.94 -51.28 74.66
C ARG A 648 82.24 -49.89 75.27
N LEU A 649 82.44 -48.88 74.41
CA LEU A 649 82.62 -47.48 74.79
C LEU A 649 81.33 -46.80 75.28
N ALA A 650 80.18 -47.10 74.67
CA ALA A 650 78.87 -46.57 75.09
C ALA A 650 78.43 -47.19 76.42
N GLN A 651 78.67 -48.50 76.62
CA GLN A 651 78.45 -49.16 77.92
C GLN A 651 79.35 -48.58 79.01
N ARG A 652 80.62 -48.31 78.72
CA ARG A 652 81.52 -47.62 79.66
C ARG A 652 81.12 -46.17 79.95
N LEU A 653 80.51 -45.47 78.99
CA LEU A 653 80.00 -44.10 79.18
C LEU A 653 78.69 -44.08 79.98
N GLN A 654 77.82 -45.09 79.83
CA GLN A 654 76.65 -45.27 80.70
C GLN A 654 77.07 -45.65 82.13
N GLN A 655 78.01 -46.58 82.28
CA GLN A 655 78.57 -46.92 83.60
C GLN A 655 79.25 -45.71 84.26
N ARG A 656 80.02 -44.90 83.52
CA ARG A 656 80.59 -43.65 84.05
C ARG A 656 79.55 -42.56 84.35
N ARG A 657 78.42 -42.53 83.64
CA ARG A 657 77.31 -41.61 83.96
C ARG A 657 76.54 -42.06 85.19
N GLU A 658 76.44 -43.37 85.43
CA GLU A 658 75.82 -43.94 86.63
C GLU A 658 76.76 -43.83 87.86
N GLU A 659 78.07 -43.95 87.68
CA GLU A 659 79.09 -43.73 88.71
C GLU A 659 79.34 -42.24 89.04
N ALA A 660 78.92 -41.29 88.19
CA ALA A 660 79.01 -39.85 88.45
C ALA A 660 77.74 -39.25 89.08
N VAL A 661 76.71 -40.07 89.31
CA VAL A 661 75.43 -39.68 89.94
C VAL A 661 75.26 -40.33 91.34
N GLN A 662 76.27 -41.09 91.80
CA GLN A 662 76.52 -41.41 93.21
C GLN A 662 77.66 -40.55 93.73
#